data_AF-A0A842W318-F1
#
_entry.id   AF-A0A842W318-F1
#
_cell.length_a   1.000
_cell.length_b   1.000
_cell.length_c   1.000
_cell.angle_alpha   90.00
_cell.angle_beta   90.00
_cell.angle_gamma   90.00
#
_symmetry.space_group_name_H-M   'P 1'
#
loop_
_entity.id
_entity.type
_entity.pdbx_description
1 polymer ?
#
loop_
_entity_poly.entity_id
_entity_poly.type
_entity_poly.pdbx_seq_one_letter_code
_entity_poly.pdbx_strand_id
1 'polypeptide(L)'
;MPRGMIAARWDDRLGVTPEASYPAEIENALEHDDLLTIFSTHAISEKSGILAMRIKRLNLVSYYSGLPEGDQTEQYFVVVILEEDEDPNTFEERLTEISKLIISSIDKPGFTDLFENFYNQLIKMEKITEEQRYAFIFRDRIRRLLLQKLSNGPMTKEGLAKWISKEINQEVTDIDGLLAPLKKTELIEEVNISKGKKVSLEYVFLMRDVAVIRIPNIEVFKAAREGQMAEDIRERYIDEVEKFFKDYRISSQDSGIMGEFVSNPDSYDVINILRNEYIIRAELPMKLSRDIPDLENLLKDLAENKIITAIKDKKQRIWVFLLSDIKFPNFFPEYMIDVIRRRWKEGTIAKEIALKHLELLRAEYIATQAPKYRKKLLKEITDYFENAENHIKRGEYDQAATIIDTMAGVARDMGERQFGELLDGVGKFIREDKERYIDEDFPEDRAKIIEFLEAISIKDEEKAAPRTRKQVKIKEEKKAKVYSGASSIGKMDGKKAEEEIKKRKEKKLGIDQYVEKAEDKRPEKPKIKAPPKEPKASTSFAAKPEVDDAKSQIKSLQKKIKQANKDKNLTEMARLLGELAQVEEARGNDKAAESYRTKQQKIAEKALLMMRDEFEDEANQAIKDKNFAKAAQFYSKCKSISNQLFKNGILKEAENAKKYAKLQLKCKKKAG
;
A
#
# COMPACT_ATOMS: atom_id res chain seq x y z
N MET A 1 -6.05 17.36 27.19
CA MET A 1 -6.75 16.35 26.38
C MET A 1 -7.93 17.05 25.75
N PRO A 2 -8.28 16.76 24.48
CA PRO A 2 -9.41 17.40 23.83
C PRO A 2 -10.65 17.33 24.71
N ARG A 3 -11.44 18.40 24.68
CA ARG A 3 -12.70 18.48 25.41
C ARG A 3 -13.73 17.57 24.76
N GLY A 4 -13.78 17.54 23.42
CA GLY A 4 -14.66 16.66 22.65
C GLY A 4 -14.65 16.95 21.16
N MET A 5 -15.59 16.35 20.44
CA MET A 5 -15.68 16.37 18.98
C MET A 5 -17.14 16.50 18.52
N ILE A 6 -17.34 17.24 17.42
CA ILE A 6 -18.65 17.44 16.78
C ILE A 6 -18.52 17.15 15.29
N ALA A 7 -19.47 16.42 14.71
CA ALA A 7 -19.69 16.37 13.27
C ALA A 7 -20.94 17.16 12.93
N ALA A 8 -20.86 17.98 11.90
CA ALA A 8 -21.97 18.79 11.43
C ALA A 8 -22.02 18.82 9.90
N ARG A 9 -23.22 19.10 9.39
CA ARG A 9 -23.54 19.21 7.97
C ARG A 9 -24.11 20.60 7.66
N TRP A 10 -23.89 21.05 6.43
CA TRP A 10 -24.61 22.20 5.87
C TRP A 10 -25.93 21.77 5.23
N ASP A 11 -27.02 22.43 5.60
CA ASP A 11 -28.35 22.34 5.00
C ASP A 11 -28.77 23.72 4.47
N ASP A 12 -29.24 23.79 3.21
CA ASP A 12 -29.59 25.06 2.57
C ASP A 12 -30.76 25.81 3.21
N ARG A 13 -31.58 25.14 4.04
CA ARG A 13 -32.74 25.71 4.72
C ARG A 13 -32.47 25.99 6.18
N LEU A 14 -31.75 25.09 6.84
CA LEU A 14 -31.51 25.13 8.28
C LEU A 14 -30.14 25.70 8.65
N GLY A 15 -29.26 25.92 7.68
CA GLY A 15 -27.87 26.29 7.91
C GLY A 15 -27.07 25.11 8.43
N VAL A 16 -26.21 25.34 9.43
CA VAL A 16 -25.40 24.25 9.99
C VAL A 16 -26.22 23.40 10.96
N THR A 17 -26.29 22.09 10.68
CA THR A 17 -26.97 21.09 11.50
C THR A 17 -25.97 20.09 12.10
N PRO A 18 -25.89 19.94 13.44
CA PRO A 18 -25.05 18.92 14.07
C PRO A 18 -25.62 17.52 13.77
N GLU A 19 -24.73 16.61 13.38
CA GLU A 19 -25.04 15.20 13.10
C GLU A 19 -24.67 14.31 14.31
N ALA A 20 -23.59 14.65 15.02
CA ALA A 20 -23.20 13.98 16.25
C ALA A 20 -22.26 14.86 17.10
N SER A 21 -22.27 14.63 18.41
CA SER A 21 -21.33 15.23 19.35
C SER A 21 -20.91 14.22 20.42
N TYR A 22 -19.66 14.27 20.85
CA TYR A 22 -19.16 13.44 21.94
C TYR A 22 -18.02 14.16 22.69
N PRO A 23 -17.99 14.14 24.03
CA PRO A 23 -19.06 13.68 24.93
C PRO A 23 -20.36 14.48 24.77
N ALA A 24 -21.49 13.96 25.27
CA ALA A 24 -22.82 14.57 25.09
C ALA A 24 -22.90 16.00 25.66
N GLU A 25 -22.08 16.31 26.67
CA GLU A 25 -21.99 17.62 27.31
C GLU A 25 -21.49 18.72 26.35
N ILE A 26 -20.84 18.35 25.24
CA ILE A 26 -20.28 19.29 24.27
C ILE A 26 -21.26 19.77 23.22
N GLU A 27 -22.42 19.14 23.10
CA GLU A 27 -23.49 19.62 22.20
C GLU A 27 -23.86 21.09 22.49
N ASN A 28 -23.78 21.49 23.77
CA ASN A 28 -24.04 22.86 24.21
C ASN A 28 -22.79 23.76 24.26
N ALA A 29 -21.60 23.25 23.93
CA ALA A 29 -20.36 24.01 24.01
C ALA A 29 -20.18 24.98 22.84
N LEU A 30 -20.83 24.72 21.70
CA LEU A 30 -20.81 25.57 20.52
C LEU A 30 -22.24 26.01 20.20
N GLU A 31 -22.46 27.33 20.17
CA GLU A 31 -23.74 27.89 19.74
C GLU A 31 -23.87 27.80 18.21
N HIS A 32 -25.09 27.97 17.68
CA HIS A 32 -25.32 27.95 16.23
C HIS A 32 -24.45 28.98 15.49
N ASP A 33 -24.25 30.17 16.06
CA ASP A 33 -23.38 31.21 15.51
C ASP A 33 -21.91 30.79 15.48
N ASP A 34 -21.45 29.98 16.44
CA ASP A 34 -20.09 29.46 16.48
C ASP A 34 -19.90 28.41 15.37
N LEU A 35 -20.85 27.49 15.20
CA LEU A 35 -20.84 26.50 14.12
C LEU A 35 -20.88 27.16 12.74
N LEU A 36 -21.68 28.22 12.57
CA LEU A 36 -21.74 29.02 11.35
C LEU A 36 -20.41 29.74 11.07
N THR A 37 -19.74 30.23 12.11
CA THR A 37 -18.41 30.83 12.01
C THR A 37 -17.37 29.82 11.55
N ILE A 38 -17.39 28.59 12.10
CA ILE A 38 -16.50 27.50 11.67
C ILE A 38 -16.72 27.17 10.19
N PHE A 39 -17.98 26.96 9.81
CA PHE A 39 -18.33 26.63 8.43
C PHE A 39 -17.95 27.75 7.45
N SER A 40 -18.32 29.00 7.73
CA SER A 40 -18.01 30.13 6.85
C SER A 40 -16.49 30.35 6.69
N THR A 41 -15.71 30.13 7.76
CA THR A 41 -14.24 30.19 7.68
C THR A 41 -13.68 29.17 6.71
N HIS A 42 -14.21 27.94 6.70
CA HIS A 42 -13.86 26.92 5.71
C HIS A 42 -14.35 27.25 4.31
N ALA A 43 -15.61 27.68 4.19
CA ALA A 43 -16.25 27.98 2.91
C ALA A 43 -15.52 29.09 2.15
N ILE A 44 -14.89 30.06 2.83
CA ILE A 44 -14.03 31.08 2.22
C ILE A 44 -12.86 30.46 1.44
N SER A 45 -12.32 29.33 1.90
CA SER A 45 -11.21 28.65 1.23
C SER A 45 -11.65 27.81 0.03
N GLU A 46 -12.95 27.50 -0.07
CA GLU A 46 -13.60 26.63 -1.07
C GLU A 46 -13.02 25.20 -1.20
N LYS A 47 -11.99 24.86 -0.42
CA LYS A 47 -11.24 23.60 -0.52
C LYS A 47 -11.47 22.71 0.68
N SER A 48 -11.43 21.40 0.45
CA SER A 48 -11.33 20.44 1.56
C SER A 48 -10.01 20.65 2.31
N GLY A 49 -10.02 20.45 3.63
CA GLY A 49 -8.81 20.67 4.41
C GLY A 49 -9.04 20.80 5.90
N ILE A 50 -7.93 21.03 6.63
CA ILE A 50 -7.95 21.34 8.05
C ILE A 50 -7.68 22.80 8.28
N LEU A 51 -8.39 23.35 9.25
CA LEU A 51 -8.17 24.67 9.78
C LEU A 51 -8.14 24.63 11.30
N ALA A 52 -7.07 25.19 11.87
CA ALA A 52 -6.96 25.50 13.28
C ALA A 52 -7.42 26.95 13.49
N MET A 53 -8.29 27.19 14.47
CA MET A 53 -8.76 28.53 14.78
C MET A 53 -9.12 28.67 16.26
N ARG A 54 -9.33 29.92 16.67
CA ARG A 54 -9.88 30.26 17.98
C ARG A 54 -11.20 31.00 17.79
N ILE A 55 -12.26 30.49 18.40
CA ILE A 55 -13.56 31.14 18.42
C ILE A 55 -13.90 31.45 19.88
N LYS A 56 -14.08 32.74 20.20
CA LYS A 56 -14.26 33.22 21.59
C LYS A 56 -13.09 32.74 22.48
N ARG A 57 -13.33 31.80 23.39
CA ARG A 57 -12.33 31.18 24.28
C ARG A 57 -12.02 29.72 23.91
N LEU A 58 -12.58 29.22 22.82
CA LEU A 58 -12.39 27.85 22.38
C LEU A 58 -11.23 27.78 21.39
N ASN A 59 -10.28 26.92 21.70
CA ASN A 59 -9.24 26.50 20.78
C ASN A 59 -9.77 25.29 20.01
N LEU A 60 -9.77 25.31 18.68
CA LEU A 60 -10.36 24.23 17.90
C LEU A 60 -9.58 23.93 16.63
N VAL A 61 -9.67 22.67 16.23
CA VAL A 61 -9.16 22.16 14.96
C VAL A 61 -10.32 21.50 14.23
N SER A 62 -10.47 21.80 12.95
CA SER A 62 -11.64 21.39 12.19
C SER A 62 -11.23 20.90 10.80
N TYR A 63 -11.82 19.78 10.38
CA TYR A 63 -11.72 19.25 9.03
C TYR A 63 -13.00 19.57 8.26
N TYR A 64 -12.87 20.01 7.02
CA TYR A 64 -13.98 20.30 6.12
C TYR A 64 -13.88 19.43 4.86
N SER A 65 -15.03 18.91 4.40
CA SER A 65 -15.11 18.04 3.23
C SER A 65 -14.89 18.76 1.90
N GLY A 66 -14.94 20.09 1.88
CA GLY A 66 -14.94 20.87 0.64
C GLY A 66 -16.36 21.13 0.11
N LEU A 67 -16.45 22.01 -0.89
CA LEU A 67 -17.71 22.23 -1.61
C LEU A 67 -18.13 20.94 -2.34
N PRO A 68 -19.44 20.68 -2.47
CA PRO A 68 -19.92 19.54 -3.22
C PRO A 68 -19.60 19.75 -4.70
N GLU A 69 -19.02 18.75 -5.35
CA GLU A 69 -18.81 18.73 -6.79
C GLU A 69 -19.62 17.55 -7.37
N GLY A 70 -20.40 17.81 -8.44
CA GLY A 70 -21.29 16.82 -9.05
C GLY A 70 -22.69 16.76 -8.41
N ASP A 71 -23.26 15.54 -8.29
CA ASP A 71 -24.61 15.31 -7.72
C ASP A 71 -24.62 15.27 -6.17
N GLN A 72 -23.47 15.43 -5.52
CA GLN A 72 -23.43 15.57 -4.06
C GLN A 72 -23.92 16.97 -3.68
N THR A 73 -24.77 17.06 -2.66
CA THR A 73 -25.32 18.33 -2.17
C THR A 73 -24.84 18.67 -0.77
N GLU A 74 -24.20 17.74 -0.08
CA GLU A 74 -23.98 17.82 1.36
C GLU A 74 -22.53 18.14 1.68
N GLN A 75 -22.34 19.19 2.49
CA GLN A 75 -21.03 19.62 2.97
C GLN A 75 -20.92 19.27 4.43
N TYR A 76 -19.81 18.66 4.81
CA TYR A 76 -19.57 18.17 6.16
C TYR A 76 -18.34 18.80 6.76
N PHE A 77 -18.36 18.99 8.07
CA PHE A 77 -17.16 19.28 8.82
C PHE A 77 -17.16 18.58 10.17
N VAL A 78 -15.95 18.26 10.64
CA VAL A 78 -15.71 17.62 11.92
C VAL A 78 -14.79 18.51 12.73
N VAL A 79 -15.20 18.87 13.94
CA VAL A 79 -14.50 19.78 14.85
C VAL A 79 -14.04 19.01 16.06
N VAL A 80 -12.79 19.22 16.47
CA VAL A 80 -12.29 18.82 17.78
C VAL A 80 -12.05 20.08 18.60
N ILE A 81 -12.68 20.12 19.77
CA ILE A 81 -12.55 21.20 20.74
C ILE A 81 -11.36 20.85 21.65
N LEU A 82 -10.39 21.73 21.70
CA LEU A 82 -9.13 21.56 22.42
C LEU A 82 -9.15 22.39 23.72
N GLU A 83 -8.23 22.05 24.63
CA GLU A 83 -7.89 22.93 25.75
C GLU A 83 -7.11 24.17 25.25
N GLU A 84 -7.06 25.23 26.06
CA GLU A 84 -6.44 26.51 25.67
C GLU A 84 -4.93 26.38 25.37
N ASP A 85 -4.25 25.43 26.01
CA ASP A 85 -2.82 25.15 25.91
C ASP A 85 -2.46 24.04 24.92
N GLU A 86 -3.44 23.33 24.36
CA GLU A 86 -3.19 22.26 23.38
C GLU A 86 -2.82 22.83 22.00
N ASP A 87 -1.77 22.26 21.39
CA ASP A 87 -1.35 22.62 20.04
C ASP A 87 -2.25 21.93 18.98
N PRO A 88 -3.03 22.68 18.19
CA PRO A 88 -3.90 22.13 17.15
C PRO A 88 -3.16 21.31 16.09
N ASN A 89 -1.90 21.65 15.81
CA ASN A 89 -1.10 20.98 14.78
C ASN A 89 -0.87 19.50 15.10
N THR A 90 -0.86 19.14 16.38
CA THR A 90 -0.70 17.75 16.79
C THR A 90 -1.85 16.86 16.31
N PHE A 91 -3.04 17.43 16.08
CA PHE A 91 -4.25 16.70 15.71
C PHE A 91 -4.52 16.66 14.21
N GLU A 92 -3.88 17.52 13.42
CA GLU A 92 -4.15 17.69 11.98
C GLU A 92 -4.17 16.35 11.23
N GLU A 93 -3.11 15.56 11.36
CA GLU A 93 -3.00 14.30 10.62
C GLU A 93 -4.07 13.27 11.03
N ARG A 94 -4.31 13.16 12.35
CA ARG A 94 -5.25 12.20 12.95
C ARG A 94 -6.68 12.56 12.61
N LEU A 95 -7.03 13.84 12.75
CA LEU A 95 -8.36 14.34 12.44
C LEU A 95 -8.66 14.19 10.96
N THR A 96 -7.71 14.42 10.05
CA THR A 96 -7.94 14.26 8.61
C THR A 96 -8.39 12.83 8.28
N GLU A 97 -7.67 11.82 8.82
CA GLU A 97 -7.96 10.42 8.52
C GLU A 97 -9.23 9.92 9.21
N ILE A 98 -9.50 10.39 10.44
CA ILE A 98 -10.70 10.02 11.18
C ILE A 98 -11.95 10.71 10.63
N SER A 99 -11.85 11.96 10.21
CA SER A 99 -13.00 12.70 9.66
C SER A 99 -13.54 12.09 8.39
N LYS A 100 -12.67 11.57 7.52
CA LYS A 100 -13.10 10.82 6.32
C LYS A 100 -13.90 9.57 6.68
N LEU A 101 -13.52 8.88 7.76
CA LEU A 101 -14.27 7.72 8.25
C LEU A 101 -15.62 8.13 8.84
N ILE A 102 -15.63 9.19 9.66
CA ILE A 102 -16.84 9.77 10.25
C ILE A 102 -17.83 10.10 9.14
N ILE A 103 -17.43 10.94 8.19
CA ILE A 103 -18.30 11.42 7.11
C ILE A 103 -18.83 10.24 6.28
N SER A 104 -17.99 9.25 5.97
CA SER A 104 -18.43 8.06 5.25
C SER A 104 -19.41 7.16 6.02
N SER A 105 -19.59 7.42 7.32
CA SER A 105 -20.43 6.65 8.24
C SER A 105 -21.70 7.38 8.67
N ILE A 106 -21.84 8.65 8.30
CA ILE A 106 -23.08 9.41 8.49
C ILE A 106 -24.22 8.66 7.76
N ASP A 107 -25.41 8.69 8.35
CA ASP A 107 -26.62 7.93 7.96
C ASP A 107 -26.57 6.39 8.10
N LYS A 108 -25.46 5.81 8.54
CA LYS A 108 -25.39 4.36 8.78
C LYS A 108 -25.96 4.01 10.17
N PRO A 109 -26.65 2.86 10.32
CA PRO A 109 -27.12 2.41 11.62
C PRO A 109 -25.94 2.22 12.59
N GLY A 110 -26.07 2.72 13.82
CA GLY A 110 -25.00 2.69 14.82
C GLY A 110 -23.95 3.81 14.70
N PHE A 111 -24.20 4.84 13.88
CA PHE A 111 -23.27 5.97 13.73
C PHE A 111 -22.88 6.63 15.05
N THR A 112 -23.80 6.80 16.00
CA THR A 112 -23.51 7.40 17.31
C THR A 112 -22.43 6.62 18.07
N ASP A 113 -22.56 5.29 18.14
CA ASP A 113 -21.57 4.42 18.79
C ASP A 113 -20.22 4.44 18.04
N LEU A 114 -20.27 4.50 16.70
CA LEU A 114 -19.07 4.64 15.87
C LEU A 114 -18.38 6.00 16.10
N PHE A 115 -19.15 7.07 16.29
CA PHE A 115 -18.64 8.42 16.50
C PHE A 115 -17.88 8.54 17.81
N GLU A 116 -18.40 7.97 18.89
CA GLU A 116 -17.68 7.82 20.16
C GLU A 116 -16.37 7.03 19.95
N ASN A 117 -16.43 5.92 19.22
CA ASN A 117 -15.24 5.13 18.92
C ASN A 117 -14.18 5.93 18.13
N PHE A 118 -14.60 6.75 17.17
CA PHE A 118 -13.71 7.62 16.41
C PHE A 118 -13.06 8.69 17.29
N TYR A 119 -13.82 9.31 18.20
CA TYR A 119 -13.26 10.24 19.17
C TYR A 119 -12.21 9.56 20.05
N ASN A 120 -12.55 8.38 20.59
CA ASN A 120 -11.65 7.59 21.39
C ASN A 120 -10.37 7.24 20.61
N GLN A 121 -10.47 6.84 19.34
CA GLN A 121 -9.30 6.59 18.50
C GLN A 121 -8.43 7.84 18.31
N LEU A 122 -9.06 9.01 18.11
CA LEU A 122 -8.36 10.28 17.91
C LEU A 122 -7.51 10.66 19.13
N ILE A 123 -8.08 10.54 20.34
CA ILE A 123 -7.37 10.85 21.59
C ILE A 123 -6.30 9.79 21.92
N LYS A 124 -6.54 8.51 21.58
CA LYS A 124 -5.62 7.38 21.85
C LYS A 124 -4.35 7.44 21.01
N MET A 125 -4.42 7.98 19.80
CA MET A 125 -3.26 8.08 18.91
C MET A 125 -2.38 9.27 19.29
N GLU A 126 -1.39 9.15 20.17
CA GLU A 126 -0.55 10.32 20.51
C GLU A 126 0.25 10.86 19.30
N LYS A 127 0.80 9.95 18.48
CA LYS A 127 1.50 10.24 17.22
C LYS A 127 1.24 9.13 16.20
N ILE A 128 1.02 9.50 14.94
CA ILE A 128 0.93 8.52 13.85
C ILE A 128 2.34 8.06 13.49
N THR A 129 2.63 6.77 13.68
CA THR A 129 3.91 6.21 13.25
C THR A 129 4.00 6.12 11.73
N GLU A 130 5.20 6.08 11.16
CA GLU A 130 5.39 5.87 9.72
C GLU A 130 4.69 4.57 9.23
N GLU A 131 4.73 3.51 10.05
CA GLU A 131 4.04 2.26 9.79
C GLU A 131 2.51 2.44 9.70
N GLN A 132 1.93 3.22 10.61
CA GLN A 132 0.51 3.56 10.57
C GLN A 132 0.15 4.45 9.38
N ARG A 133 1.03 5.38 8.96
CA ARG A 133 0.81 6.17 7.74
C ARG A 133 0.69 5.29 6.51
N TYR A 134 1.57 4.30 6.36
CA TYR A 134 1.41 3.29 5.29
C TYR A 134 0.13 2.49 5.48
N ALA A 135 -0.23 2.11 6.71
CA ALA A 135 -1.47 1.40 6.97
C ALA A 135 -2.71 2.20 6.54
N PHE A 136 -2.76 3.52 6.75
CA PHE A 136 -3.84 4.38 6.24
C PHE A 136 -3.93 4.41 4.72
N ILE A 137 -2.79 4.40 4.02
CA ILE A 137 -2.74 4.26 2.55
C ILE A 137 -3.30 2.91 2.12
N PHE A 138 -2.91 1.83 2.80
CA PHE A 138 -3.35 0.48 2.46
C PHE A 138 -4.75 0.13 2.93
N ARG A 139 -5.33 0.84 3.91
CA ARG A 139 -6.73 0.69 4.30
C ARG A 139 -7.67 1.21 3.21
N ASP A 140 -7.30 2.34 2.60
CA ASP A 140 -8.10 3.00 1.56
C ASP A 140 -7.94 2.34 0.18
N ARG A 141 -9.05 1.89 -0.42
CA ARG A 141 -9.04 1.22 -1.74
C ARG A 141 -8.58 2.15 -2.86
N ILE A 142 -8.99 3.41 -2.83
CA ILE A 142 -8.66 4.41 -3.85
C ILE A 142 -7.16 4.68 -3.82
N ARG A 143 -6.57 4.87 -2.64
CA ARG A 143 -5.13 5.09 -2.48
C ARG A 143 -4.30 3.89 -2.94
N ARG A 144 -4.76 2.65 -2.67
CA ARG A 144 -4.13 1.43 -3.23
C ARG A 144 -4.16 1.43 -4.76
N LEU A 145 -5.28 1.82 -5.38
CA LEU A 145 -5.41 1.92 -6.84
C LEU A 145 -4.50 3.01 -7.41
N LEU A 146 -4.37 4.15 -6.76
CA LEU A 146 -3.46 5.23 -7.17
C LEU A 146 -2.00 4.77 -7.13
N LEU A 147 -1.56 4.10 -6.06
CA LEU A 147 -0.21 3.55 -5.97
C LEU A 147 0.05 2.51 -7.08
N GLN A 148 -0.91 1.62 -7.32
CA GLN A 148 -0.85 0.65 -8.43
C GLN A 148 -0.83 1.36 -9.80
N LYS A 149 -1.50 2.49 -9.95
CA LYS A 149 -1.49 3.25 -11.20
C LYS A 149 -0.13 3.89 -11.43
N LEU A 150 0.42 4.52 -10.40
CA LEU A 150 1.71 5.22 -10.44
C LEU A 150 2.90 4.27 -10.61
N SER A 151 2.78 3.00 -10.20
CA SER A 151 3.78 1.96 -10.53
C SER A 151 3.88 1.66 -12.03
N ASN A 152 2.90 2.11 -12.83
CA ASN A 152 2.96 2.06 -14.29
C ASN A 152 3.56 3.33 -14.93
N GLY A 153 4.15 4.22 -14.14
CA GLY A 153 4.82 5.44 -14.59
C GLY A 153 3.98 6.71 -14.40
N PRO A 154 4.54 7.88 -14.74
CA PRO A 154 4.01 9.16 -14.33
C PRO A 154 2.71 9.51 -15.06
N MET A 155 1.89 10.35 -14.42
CA MET A 155 0.59 10.78 -14.92
C MET A 155 0.26 12.18 -14.39
N THR A 156 -0.54 12.96 -15.13
CA THR A 156 -1.02 14.26 -14.63
C THR A 156 -2.03 14.08 -13.51
N LYS A 157 -2.15 15.04 -12.59
CA LYS A 157 -3.19 15.02 -11.54
C LYS A 157 -4.59 14.88 -12.12
N GLU A 158 -4.92 15.70 -13.12
CA GLU A 158 -6.19 15.62 -13.86
C GLU A 158 -6.39 14.24 -14.52
N GLY A 159 -5.31 13.67 -15.07
CA GLY A 159 -5.33 12.34 -15.66
C GLY A 159 -5.57 11.23 -14.64
N LEU A 160 -5.02 11.36 -13.44
CA LEU A 160 -5.28 10.46 -12.32
C LEU A 160 -6.73 10.56 -11.87
N ALA A 161 -7.23 11.78 -11.62
CA ALA A 161 -8.62 12.04 -11.22
C ALA A 161 -9.62 11.40 -12.20
N LYS A 162 -9.45 11.62 -13.51
CA LYS A 162 -10.29 11.00 -14.54
C LYS A 162 -10.16 9.47 -14.58
N TRP A 163 -8.94 8.95 -14.44
CA TRP A 163 -8.71 7.50 -14.45
C TRP A 163 -9.36 6.82 -13.25
N ILE A 164 -9.17 7.37 -12.05
CA ILE A 164 -9.72 6.79 -10.83
C ILE A 164 -11.25 6.88 -10.83
N SER A 165 -11.80 8.02 -11.28
CA SER A 165 -13.26 8.19 -11.36
C SER A 165 -13.91 7.12 -12.23
N LYS A 166 -13.25 6.77 -13.33
CA LYS A 166 -13.66 5.67 -14.22
C LYS A 166 -13.55 4.30 -13.56
N GLU A 167 -12.51 4.04 -12.75
CA GLU A 167 -12.33 2.75 -12.10
C GLU A 167 -13.34 2.50 -10.97
N ILE A 168 -13.74 3.56 -10.25
CA ILE A 168 -14.69 3.42 -9.15
C ILE A 168 -16.14 3.72 -9.55
N ASN A 169 -16.38 4.14 -10.80
CA ASN A 169 -17.68 4.60 -11.32
C ASN A 169 -18.31 5.70 -10.46
N GLN A 170 -17.48 6.61 -9.96
CA GLN A 170 -17.87 7.74 -9.13
C GLN A 170 -16.91 8.89 -9.43
N GLU A 171 -17.40 10.12 -9.47
CA GLU A 171 -16.55 11.29 -9.66
C GLU A 171 -15.60 11.47 -8.48
N VAL A 172 -14.31 11.68 -8.77
CA VAL A 172 -13.29 12.03 -7.78
C VAL A 172 -12.97 13.49 -7.92
N THR A 173 -13.38 14.24 -6.91
CA THR A 173 -13.36 15.70 -6.83
C THR A 173 -12.10 16.17 -6.11
N ASP A 174 -11.80 15.56 -4.95
CA ASP A 174 -10.60 15.84 -4.16
C ASP A 174 -9.43 14.88 -4.44
N ILE A 175 -8.73 15.08 -5.55
CA ILE A 175 -7.52 14.29 -5.86
C ILE A 175 -6.34 14.63 -4.93
N ASP A 176 -6.23 15.88 -4.48
CA ASP A 176 -5.13 16.32 -3.62
C ASP A 176 -5.21 15.66 -2.24
N GLY A 177 -6.41 15.57 -1.65
CA GLY A 177 -6.64 14.86 -0.39
C GLY A 177 -6.43 13.34 -0.48
N LEU A 178 -6.51 12.75 -1.67
CA LEU A 178 -6.15 11.36 -1.91
C LEU A 178 -4.63 11.16 -2.06
N LEU A 179 -3.93 12.12 -2.68
CA LEU A 179 -2.47 12.09 -2.87
C LEU A 179 -1.69 12.53 -1.62
N ALA A 180 -2.29 13.35 -0.75
CA ALA A 180 -1.63 13.94 0.41
C ALA A 180 -0.92 12.90 1.31
N PRO A 181 -1.50 11.73 1.67
CA PRO A 181 -0.79 10.74 2.46
C PRO A 181 0.40 10.13 1.72
N LEU A 182 0.27 9.88 0.42
CA LEU A 182 1.36 9.34 -0.39
C LEU A 182 2.53 10.34 -0.42
N LYS A 183 2.23 11.64 -0.54
CA LYS A 183 3.20 12.74 -0.49
C LYS A 183 3.84 12.88 0.89
N LYS A 184 3.05 12.84 1.98
CA LYS A 184 3.55 12.89 3.37
C LYS A 184 4.46 11.69 3.69
N THR A 185 4.25 10.54 3.05
CA THR A 185 5.14 9.36 3.16
C THR A 185 6.29 9.33 2.15
N GLU A 186 6.52 10.42 1.40
CA GLU A 186 7.58 10.54 0.40
C GLU A 186 7.52 9.45 -0.70
N LEU A 187 6.36 8.82 -0.92
CA LEU A 187 6.17 7.82 -1.96
C LEU A 187 6.05 8.47 -3.33
N ILE A 188 5.46 9.66 -3.38
CA ILE A 188 5.21 10.39 -4.62
C ILE A 188 5.77 11.80 -4.56
N GLU A 189 5.93 12.37 -5.74
CA GLU A 189 6.27 13.77 -5.90
C GLU A 189 5.45 14.44 -6.99
N GLU A 190 5.01 15.66 -6.72
CA GLU A 190 4.24 16.49 -7.64
C GLU A 190 5.16 17.54 -8.26
N VAL A 191 5.21 17.59 -9.59
CA VAL A 191 6.04 18.56 -10.32
C VAL A 191 5.22 19.21 -11.43
N ASN A 192 5.28 20.53 -11.48
CA ASN A 192 4.76 21.34 -12.57
C ASN A 192 5.70 21.27 -13.78
N ILE A 193 5.21 20.80 -14.92
CA ILE A 193 5.98 20.74 -16.18
C ILE A 193 5.26 21.52 -17.26
N SER A 194 5.93 22.57 -17.74
CA SER A 194 5.44 23.41 -18.83
C SER A 194 5.58 22.71 -20.19
N LYS A 195 4.44 22.45 -20.85
CA LYS A 195 4.39 22.12 -22.28
C LYS A 195 4.33 23.42 -23.09
N GLY A 196 5.50 23.91 -23.50
CA GLY A 196 5.61 25.16 -24.27
C GLY A 196 5.34 26.41 -23.43
N LYS A 197 5.03 27.54 -24.09
CA LYS A 197 4.98 28.87 -23.44
C LYS A 197 3.73 29.17 -22.60
N LYS A 198 2.70 28.31 -22.58
CA LYS A 198 1.38 28.69 -22.01
C LYS A 198 0.64 27.63 -21.18
N VAL A 199 1.08 26.37 -21.11
CA VAL A 199 0.37 25.33 -20.34
C VAL A 199 1.34 24.60 -19.42
N SER A 200 1.21 24.82 -18.11
CA SER A 200 1.83 23.97 -17.08
C SER A 200 0.87 22.84 -16.74
N LEU A 201 1.39 21.62 -16.65
CA LEU A 201 0.64 20.46 -16.18
C LEU A 201 1.30 19.92 -14.92
N GLU A 202 0.50 19.65 -13.90
CA GLU A 202 0.96 19.00 -12.67
C GLU A 202 1.05 17.49 -12.89
N TYR A 203 2.27 16.96 -12.84
CA TYR A 203 2.56 15.54 -12.92
C TYR A 203 2.85 14.97 -11.54
N VAL A 204 2.40 13.72 -11.34
CA VAL A 204 2.68 12.92 -10.17
C VAL A 204 3.65 11.80 -10.56
N PHE A 205 4.76 11.71 -9.83
CA PHE A 205 5.84 10.75 -10.02
C PHE A 205 5.92 9.82 -8.82
N LEU A 206 6.11 8.52 -9.07
CA LEU A 206 6.43 7.56 -8.01
C LEU A 206 7.93 7.61 -7.71
N MET A 207 8.27 7.92 -6.48
CA MET A 207 9.64 8.07 -5.98
C MET A 207 10.10 6.83 -5.22
N ARG A 208 9.23 6.38 -4.32
CA ARG A 208 9.41 5.18 -3.52
C ARG A 208 8.17 4.32 -3.67
N ASP A 209 8.33 3.03 -3.48
CA ASP A 209 7.20 2.12 -3.48
C ASP A 209 7.13 1.40 -2.14
N VAL A 210 5.94 0.94 -1.79
CA VAL A 210 5.68 0.28 -0.54
C VAL A 210 4.86 -0.97 -0.81
N ALA A 211 5.27 -2.08 -0.21
CA ALA A 211 4.45 -3.28 -0.17
C ALA A 211 3.88 -3.44 1.22
N VAL A 212 2.76 -4.17 1.33
CA VAL A 212 2.26 -4.69 2.61
C VAL A 212 2.35 -6.20 2.58
N ILE A 213 3.07 -6.77 3.54
CA ILE A 213 3.35 -8.20 3.60
C ILE A 213 3.14 -8.74 5.01
N ARG A 214 2.75 -10.01 5.07
CA ARG A 214 2.80 -10.80 6.30
C ARG A 214 4.13 -11.51 6.40
N ILE A 215 4.74 -11.48 7.57
CA ILE A 215 5.94 -12.26 7.90
C ILE A 215 5.70 -13.01 9.22
N PRO A 216 6.33 -14.16 9.45
CA PRO A 216 6.28 -14.78 10.78
C PRO A 216 6.94 -13.86 11.80
N ASN A 217 6.50 -13.90 13.06
CA ASN A 217 7.27 -13.25 14.13
C ASN A 217 8.63 -13.94 14.26
N ILE A 218 9.65 -13.34 13.67
CA ILE A 218 10.98 -13.95 13.47
C ILE A 218 11.62 -14.29 14.82
N GLU A 219 11.48 -13.43 15.83
CA GLU A 219 12.13 -13.60 17.12
C GLU A 219 11.49 -14.75 17.90
N VAL A 220 10.15 -14.75 18.00
CA VAL A 220 9.40 -15.82 18.67
C VAL A 220 9.53 -17.14 17.92
N PHE A 221 9.51 -17.13 16.59
CA PHE A 221 9.69 -18.33 15.77
C PHE A 221 11.08 -18.95 15.93
N LYS A 222 12.13 -18.13 15.99
CA LYS A 222 13.50 -18.60 16.29
C LYS A 222 13.60 -19.16 17.70
N ALA A 223 13.09 -18.45 18.70
CA ALA A 223 13.07 -18.91 20.09
C ALA A 223 12.36 -20.26 20.23
N ALA A 224 11.22 -20.43 19.54
CA ALA A 224 10.51 -21.69 19.47
C ALA A 224 11.39 -22.80 18.86
N ARG A 225 12.02 -22.57 17.69
CA ARG A 225 12.91 -23.57 17.06
C ARG A 225 14.17 -23.91 17.88
N GLU A 226 14.68 -22.96 18.65
CA GLU A 226 15.83 -23.14 19.54
C GLU A 226 15.48 -23.84 20.86
N GLY A 227 14.19 -24.18 21.08
CA GLY A 227 13.74 -24.89 22.27
C GLY A 227 13.61 -24.01 23.51
N GLN A 228 13.53 -22.69 23.36
CA GLN A 228 13.38 -21.72 24.46
C GLN A 228 11.94 -21.62 24.99
N MET A 229 11.06 -22.51 24.54
CA MET A 229 9.63 -22.54 24.83
C MET A 229 9.22 -23.95 25.24
N ALA A 230 8.21 -24.07 26.09
CA ALA A 230 7.66 -25.37 26.48
C ALA A 230 7.22 -26.18 25.23
N GLU A 231 7.55 -27.48 25.24
CA GLU A 231 7.41 -28.35 24.07
C GLU A 231 5.98 -28.46 23.53
N ASP A 232 4.98 -28.45 24.42
CA ASP A 232 3.57 -28.60 24.10
C ASP A 232 2.97 -27.41 23.33
N ILE A 233 3.46 -26.20 23.60
CA ILE A 233 3.06 -24.97 22.89
C ILE A 233 3.96 -24.73 21.66
N ARG A 234 5.25 -25.09 21.75
CA ARG A 234 6.26 -24.90 20.70
C ARG A 234 5.88 -25.61 19.41
N GLU A 235 5.58 -26.91 19.47
CA GLU A 235 5.29 -27.71 18.28
C GLU A 235 4.05 -27.20 17.55
N ARG A 236 2.98 -26.92 18.30
CA ARG A 236 1.73 -26.38 17.75
C ARG A 236 1.93 -25.02 17.10
N TYR A 237 2.69 -24.13 17.73
CA TYR A 237 2.96 -22.81 17.17
C TYR A 237 3.75 -22.90 15.86
N ILE A 238 4.82 -23.71 15.82
CA ILE A 238 5.62 -23.92 14.61
C ILE A 238 4.75 -24.50 13.49
N ASP A 239 3.95 -25.52 13.79
CA ASP A 239 3.06 -26.17 12.81
C ASP A 239 2.05 -25.18 12.22
N GLU A 240 1.44 -24.32 13.05
CA GLU A 240 0.49 -23.31 12.58
C GLU A 240 1.14 -22.24 11.71
N VAL A 241 2.32 -21.75 12.10
CA VAL A 241 3.09 -20.77 11.31
C VAL A 241 3.48 -21.37 9.96
N GLU A 242 4.03 -22.59 9.94
CA GLU A 242 4.44 -23.24 8.70
C GLU A 242 3.25 -23.54 7.79
N LYS A 243 2.14 -24.02 8.35
CA LYS A 243 0.90 -24.27 7.61
C LYS A 243 0.35 -22.99 6.99
N PHE A 244 0.34 -21.88 7.73
CA PHE A 244 -0.14 -20.60 7.22
C PHE A 244 0.73 -20.08 6.07
N PHE A 245 2.05 -19.99 6.27
CA PHE A 245 2.96 -19.39 5.29
C PHE A 245 3.24 -20.26 4.06
N LYS A 246 2.97 -21.57 4.10
CA LYS A 246 3.09 -22.46 2.94
C LYS A 246 2.20 -22.02 1.77
N ASP A 247 0.95 -21.67 2.08
CA ASP A 247 -0.07 -21.33 1.07
C ASP A 247 -0.36 -19.82 1.00
N TYR A 248 0.22 -19.01 1.90
CA TYR A 248 0.01 -17.57 1.94
C TYR A 248 0.40 -16.88 0.62
N ARG A 249 -0.53 -16.09 0.07
CA ARG A 249 -0.31 -15.24 -1.10
C ARG A 249 -0.96 -13.89 -0.83
N ILE A 250 -0.22 -12.83 -1.16
CA ILE A 250 -0.69 -11.46 -0.99
C ILE A 250 -1.83 -11.20 -1.99
N SER A 251 -2.94 -10.63 -1.50
CA SER A 251 -4.07 -10.21 -2.31
C SER A 251 -4.47 -8.78 -1.97
N SER A 252 -5.16 -8.09 -2.88
CA SER A 252 -5.61 -6.70 -2.63
C SER A 252 -6.57 -6.58 -1.44
N GLN A 253 -7.39 -7.61 -1.21
CA GLN A 253 -8.27 -7.69 -0.04
C GLN A 253 -7.47 -7.84 1.25
N ASP A 254 -6.49 -8.75 1.27
CA ASP A 254 -5.61 -8.94 2.43
C ASP A 254 -4.79 -7.67 2.73
N SER A 255 -4.35 -6.94 1.71
CA SER A 255 -3.72 -5.62 1.88
C SER A 255 -4.62 -4.61 2.59
N GLY A 256 -5.92 -4.59 2.28
CA GLY A 256 -6.91 -3.76 2.96
C GLY A 256 -7.07 -4.13 4.43
N ILE A 257 -7.24 -5.43 4.70
CA ILE A 257 -7.36 -5.98 6.06
C ILE A 257 -6.12 -5.64 6.89
N MET A 258 -4.92 -5.82 6.35
CA MET A 258 -3.68 -5.47 7.03
C MET A 258 -3.58 -3.97 7.35
N GLY A 259 -3.99 -3.11 6.40
CA GLY A 259 -4.08 -1.67 6.62
C GLY A 259 -5.06 -1.30 7.73
N GLU A 260 -6.22 -1.94 7.78
CA GLU A 260 -7.25 -1.74 8.80
C GLU A 260 -6.71 -2.01 10.21
N PHE A 261 -6.16 -3.21 10.45
CA PHE A 261 -5.65 -3.59 11.77
C PHE A 261 -4.46 -2.76 12.23
N VAL A 262 -3.53 -2.38 11.34
CA VAL A 262 -2.38 -1.56 11.77
C VAL A 262 -2.77 -0.10 11.97
N SER A 263 -3.73 0.42 11.20
CA SER A 263 -4.23 1.80 11.37
C SER A 263 -5.07 1.97 12.64
N ASN A 264 -5.68 0.90 13.16
CA ASN A 264 -6.47 0.92 14.38
C ASN A 264 -5.54 0.92 15.62
N PRO A 265 -5.65 1.90 16.54
CA PRO A 265 -4.77 2.01 17.69
C PRO A 265 -4.86 0.82 18.66
N ASP A 266 -6.06 0.32 18.92
CA ASP A 266 -6.30 -0.80 19.86
C ASP A 266 -5.67 -2.09 19.31
N SER A 267 -5.91 -2.38 18.03
CA SER A 267 -5.28 -3.49 17.32
C SER A 267 -3.76 -3.36 17.26
N TYR A 268 -3.25 -2.15 16.99
CA TYR A 268 -1.82 -1.89 16.87
C TYR A 268 -1.09 -2.13 18.19
N ASP A 269 -1.67 -1.73 19.33
CA ASP A 269 -1.09 -1.96 20.66
C ASP A 269 -0.95 -3.46 20.96
N VAL A 270 -1.99 -4.25 20.69
CA VAL A 270 -1.96 -5.70 20.85
C VAL A 270 -0.88 -6.32 19.95
N ILE A 271 -0.84 -5.94 18.67
CA ILE A 271 0.18 -6.42 17.72
C ILE A 271 1.58 -6.05 18.21
N ASN A 272 1.78 -4.83 18.71
CA ASN A 272 3.09 -4.35 19.15
C ASN A 272 3.60 -5.08 20.39
N ILE A 273 2.72 -5.41 21.35
CA ILE A 273 3.07 -6.30 22.47
C ILE A 273 3.49 -7.67 21.94
N LEU A 274 2.67 -8.27 21.07
CA LEU A 274 2.88 -9.61 20.55
C LEU A 274 4.07 -9.74 19.59
N ARG A 275 4.60 -8.62 19.08
CA ARG A 275 5.87 -8.58 18.35
C ARG A 275 7.06 -8.90 19.24
N ASN A 276 7.02 -8.48 20.50
CA ASN A 276 8.13 -8.61 21.44
C ASN A 276 8.05 -9.87 22.29
N GLU A 277 6.85 -10.34 22.64
CA GLU A 277 6.64 -11.51 23.48
C GLU A 277 5.36 -12.28 23.12
N TYR A 278 5.26 -13.53 23.57
CA TYR A 278 4.00 -14.27 23.59
C TYR A 278 3.48 -14.27 25.03
N ILE A 279 2.17 -14.19 25.20
CA ILE A 279 1.58 -13.87 26.51
C ILE A 279 0.39 -14.76 26.84
N ILE A 280 0.14 -14.98 28.13
CA ILE A 280 -1.09 -15.63 28.57
C ILE A 280 -2.24 -14.65 28.36
N ARG A 281 -3.35 -15.09 27.77
CA ARG A 281 -4.52 -14.25 27.47
C ARG A 281 -5.02 -13.43 28.67
N ALA A 282 -4.98 -14.01 29.87
CA ALA A 282 -5.38 -13.35 31.10
C ALA A 282 -4.42 -12.22 31.55
N GLU A 283 -3.15 -12.25 31.11
CA GLU A 283 -2.12 -11.25 31.42
C GLU A 283 -2.07 -10.12 30.39
N LEU A 284 -2.68 -10.30 29.21
CA LEU A 284 -2.68 -9.29 28.15
C LEU A 284 -3.26 -7.93 28.60
N PRO A 285 -4.40 -7.85 29.33
CA PRO A 285 -4.91 -6.58 29.86
C PRO A 285 -3.90 -5.81 30.71
N MET A 286 -3.05 -6.53 31.48
CA MET A 286 -2.07 -5.91 32.38
C MET A 286 -0.85 -5.33 31.65
N LYS A 287 -0.59 -5.79 30.42
CA LYS A 287 0.55 -5.36 29.60
C LYS A 287 0.18 -4.26 28.61
N LEU A 288 -1.11 -4.07 28.36
CA LEU A 288 -1.60 -2.94 27.61
C LEU A 288 -1.36 -1.66 28.41
N SER A 289 -0.87 -0.61 27.73
CA SER A 289 -0.65 0.70 28.35
C SER A 289 -1.96 1.42 28.70
N ARG A 290 -3.11 0.85 28.29
CA ARG A 290 -4.45 1.41 28.43
C ARG A 290 -5.51 0.32 28.30
N ASP A 291 -6.71 0.62 28.78
CA ASP A 291 -7.84 -0.28 28.66
C ASP A 291 -8.42 -0.30 27.24
N ILE A 292 -8.89 -1.47 26.81
CA ILE A 292 -9.54 -1.70 25.50
C ILE A 292 -10.95 -2.22 25.78
N PRO A 293 -12.01 -1.41 25.56
CA PRO A 293 -13.39 -1.73 25.99
C PRO A 293 -13.92 -3.08 25.51
N ASP A 294 -13.47 -3.56 24.36
CA ASP A 294 -13.86 -4.85 23.78
C ASP A 294 -12.66 -5.66 23.29
N LEU A 295 -11.71 -5.89 24.20
CA LEU A 295 -10.51 -6.68 23.90
C LEU A 295 -10.85 -8.08 23.38
N GLU A 296 -11.96 -8.67 23.84
CA GLU A 296 -12.32 -10.04 23.47
C GLU A 296 -12.79 -10.19 22.03
N ASN A 297 -13.65 -9.29 21.55
CA ASN A 297 -14.00 -9.28 20.13
C ASN A 297 -12.81 -8.88 19.27
N LEU A 298 -11.97 -7.93 19.72
CA LEU A 298 -10.74 -7.59 19.02
C LEU A 298 -9.81 -8.81 18.84
N LEU A 299 -9.56 -9.58 19.90
CA LEU A 299 -8.74 -10.80 19.82
C LEU A 299 -9.35 -11.85 18.88
N LYS A 300 -10.68 -11.98 18.89
CA LYS A 300 -11.39 -12.86 17.96
C LYS A 300 -11.19 -12.41 16.52
N ASP A 301 -11.34 -11.13 16.22
CA ASP A 301 -11.17 -10.56 14.89
C ASP A 301 -9.73 -10.72 14.38
N LEU A 302 -8.73 -10.48 15.24
CA LEU A 302 -7.32 -10.72 14.94
C LEU A 302 -7.04 -12.20 14.63
N ALA A 303 -7.68 -13.13 15.34
CA ALA A 303 -7.52 -14.57 15.13
C ALA A 303 -8.22 -15.08 13.86
N GLU A 304 -9.42 -14.57 13.58
CA GLU A 304 -10.17 -14.86 12.34
C GLU A 304 -9.38 -14.41 11.11
N ASN A 305 -8.72 -13.26 11.19
CA ASN A 305 -7.86 -12.69 10.14
C ASN A 305 -6.41 -13.19 10.16
N LYS A 306 -6.13 -14.26 10.91
CA LYS A 306 -4.83 -14.96 10.97
C LYS A 306 -3.65 -14.07 11.39
N ILE A 307 -3.90 -12.99 12.13
CA ILE A 307 -2.85 -12.14 12.68
C ILE A 307 -2.29 -12.78 13.95
N ILE A 308 -3.17 -13.26 14.83
CA ILE A 308 -2.79 -13.96 16.06
C ILE A 308 -3.25 -15.42 16.03
N THR A 309 -2.68 -16.22 16.94
CA THR A 309 -3.18 -17.55 17.28
C THR A 309 -3.19 -17.77 18.78
N ALA A 310 -4.10 -18.64 19.24
CA ALA A 310 -4.29 -18.96 20.65
C ALA A 310 -4.08 -20.46 20.89
N ILE A 311 -3.08 -20.82 21.70
CA ILE A 311 -2.68 -22.20 21.95
C ILE A 311 -2.85 -22.52 23.44
N LYS A 312 -3.54 -23.62 23.75
CA LYS A 312 -3.70 -24.12 25.11
C LYS A 312 -2.51 -24.99 25.52
N ASP A 313 -1.91 -24.69 26.66
CA ASP A 313 -0.89 -25.53 27.28
C ASP A 313 -1.50 -26.72 28.05
N LYS A 314 -0.66 -27.62 28.55
CA LYS A 314 -1.06 -28.77 29.40
C LYS A 314 -1.82 -28.35 30.67
N LYS A 315 -1.64 -27.12 31.16
CA LYS A 315 -2.32 -26.56 32.33
C LYS A 315 -3.60 -25.79 31.97
N GLN A 316 -4.09 -25.93 30.74
CA GLN A 316 -5.28 -25.23 30.21
C GLN A 316 -5.16 -23.71 30.17
N ARG A 317 -3.95 -23.15 30.25
CA ARG A 317 -3.71 -21.72 30.05
C ARG A 317 -3.68 -21.42 28.55
N ILE A 318 -4.35 -20.34 28.15
CA ILE A 318 -4.41 -19.91 26.75
C ILE A 318 -3.27 -18.92 26.51
N TRP A 319 -2.33 -19.32 25.66
CA TRP A 319 -1.22 -18.48 25.21
C TRP A 319 -1.55 -17.84 23.87
N VAL A 320 -1.33 -16.54 23.75
CA VAL A 320 -1.56 -15.75 22.54
C VAL A 320 -0.22 -15.45 21.89
N PHE A 321 -0.14 -15.75 20.60
CA PHE A 321 1.03 -15.55 19.76
C PHE A 321 0.68 -14.68 18.56
N LEU A 322 1.65 -13.90 18.09
CA LEU A 322 1.58 -13.32 16.76
C LEU A 322 1.85 -14.43 15.72
N LEU A 323 0.80 -14.86 15.02
CA LEU A 323 0.89 -15.84 13.95
C LEU A 323 1.52 -15.22 12.69
N SER A 324 1.05 -14.03 12.33
CA SER A 324 1.58 -13.26 11.21
C SER A 324 1.72 -11.79 11.57
N ASP A 325 2.95 -11.31 11.58
CA ASP A 325 3.28 -9.90 11.72
C ASP A 325 3.06 -9.19 10.39
N ILE A 326 2.56 -7.97 10.45
CA ILE A 326 2.30 -7.11 9.29
C ILE A 326 3.48 -6.16 9.15
N LYS A 327 4.04 -6.03 7.95
CA LYS A 327 5.11 -5.07 7.64
C LYS A 327 4.81 -4.29 6.38
N PHE A 328 5.24 -3.04 6.39
CA PHE A 328 5.18 -2.12 5.26
C PHE A 328 6.60 -1.80 4.76
N PRO A 329 7.30 -2.76 4.12
CA PRO A 329 8.61 -2.46 3.55
C PRO A 329 8.48 -1.40 2.45
N ASN A 330 9.05 -0.24 2.71
CA ASN A 330 9.31 0.80 1.70
C ASN A 330 10.64 0.49 0.99
N PHE A 331 10.66 0.56 -0.33
CA PHE A 331 11.84 0.29 -1.16
C PHE A 331 11.94 1.23 -2.36
N PHE A 332 13.16 1.33 -2.90
CA PHE A 332 13.41 2.07 -4.14
C PHE A 332 12.90 1.28 -5.36
N PRO A 333 12.04 1.85 -6.21
CA PRO A 333 11.39 1.13 -7.30
C PRO A 333 12.33 1.00 -8.52
N GLU A 334 13.35 0.14 -8.44
CA GLU A 334 14.30 -0.09 -9.55
C GLU A 334 13.60 -0.46 -10.87
N TYR A 335 12.48 -1.20 -10.77
CA TYR A 335 11.66 -1.59 -11.91
C TYR A 335 11.10 -0.39 -12.69
N MET A 336 11.00 0.79 -12.06
CA MET A 336 10.46 2.00 -12.67
C MET A 336 11.33 2.49 -13.81
N ILE A 337 12.64 2.24 -13.77
CA ILE A 337 13.58 2.62 -14.85
C ILE A 337 13.17 1.92 -16.16
N ASP A 338 12.82 0.63 -16.08
CA ASP A 338 12.34 -0.13 -17.23
C ASP A 338 10.96 0.32 -17.70
N VAL A 339 10.07 0.66 -16.77
CA VAL A 339 8.73 1.19 -17.07
C VAL A 339 8.84 2.51 -17.84
N ILE A 340 9.65 3.46 -17.35
CA ILE A 340 9.90 4.76 -18.01
C ILE A 340 10.48 4.55 -19.40
N ARG A 341 11.54 3.72 -19.50
CA ARG A 341 12.21 3.44 -20.78
C ARG A 341 11.25 2.83 -21.80
N ARG A 342 10.43 1.87 -21.40
CA ARG A 342 9.41 1.25 -22.25
C ARG A 342 8.38 2.29 -22.70
N ARG A 343 7.80 3.04 -21.75
CA ARG A 343 6.74 4.02 -22.04
C ARG A 343 7.21 5.15 -22.96
N TRP A 344 8.47 5.58 -22.81
CA TRP A 344 9.08 6.55 -23.71
C TRP A 344 9.26 5.99 -25.12
N LYS A 345 9.80 4.77 -25.26
CA LYS A 345 9.94 4.09 -26.56
C LYS A 345 8.60 3.87 -27.28
N GLU A 346 7.55 3.59 -26.53
CA GLU A 346 6.18 3.42 -27.04
C GLU A 346 5.48 4.77 -27.33
N GLY A 347 6.11 5.91 -27.01
CA GLY A 347 5.53 7.24 -27.21
C GLY A 347 4.39 7.60 -26.23
N THR A 348 4.21 6.82 -25.16
CA THR A 348 3.15 7.06 -24.16
C THR A 348 3.51 8.12 -23.12
N ILE A 349 4.78 8.52 -23.05
CA ILE A 349 5.27 9.67 -22.28
C ILE A 349 6.29 10.45 -23.11
N ALA A 350 6.33 11.77 -22.92
CA ALA A 350 7.29 12.65 -23.59
C ALA A 350 8.70 12.49 -23.00
N LYS A 351 9.72 12.90 -23.75
CA LYS A 351 11.14 12.77 -23.36
C LYS A 351 11.42 13.57 -22.07
N GLU A 352 10.87 14.77 -21.96
CA GLU A 352 11.07 15.69 -20.84
C GLU A 352 10.51 15.07 -19.55
N ILE A 353 9.35 14.43 -19.62
CA ILE A 353 8.72 13.75 -18.49
C ILE A 353 9.54 12.51 -18.08
N ALA A 354 10.03 11.75 -19.07
CA ALA A 354 10.87 10.59 -18.82
C ALA A 354 12.19 10.98 -18.13
N LEU A 355 12.86 12.01 -18.65
CA LEU A 355 14.10 12.55 -18.05
C LEU A 355 13.82 13.07 -16.65
N LYS A 356 12.75 13.84 -16.46
CA LYS A 356 12.41 14.35 -15.12
C LYS A 356 12.21 13.20 -14.14
N HIS A 357 11.44 12.17 -14.49
CA HIS A 357 11.25 11.03 -13.60
C HIS A 357 12.57 10.32 -13.27
N LEU A 358 13.47 10.16 -14.23
CA LEU A 358 14.80 9.56 -13.98
C LEU A 358 15.69 10.43 -13.10
N GLU A 359 15.67 11.76 -13.26
CA GLU A 359 16.37 12.70 -12.38
C GLU A 359 15.86 12.57 -10.94
N LEU A 360 14.54 12.54 -10.78
CA LEU A 360 13.90 12.35 -9.48
C LEU A 360 14.35 11.03 -8.86
N LEU A 361 14.28 9.92 -9.60
CA LEU A 361 14.66 8.60 -9.11
C LEU A 361 16.16 8.53 -8.77
N ARG A 362 17.01 9.22 -9.54
CA ARG A 362 18.45 9.31 -9.24
C ARG A 362 18.68 10.00 -7.90
N ALA A 363 18.03 11.13 -7.66
CA ALA A 363 18.13 11.85 -6.40
C ALA A 363 17.70 10.97 -5.21
N GLU A 364 16.57 10.29 -5.36
CA GLU A 364 16.04 9.37 -4.34
C GLU A 364 16.98 8.19 -4.06
N TYR A 365 17.57 7.60 -5.11
CA TYR A 365 18.56 6.52 -4.97
C TYR A 365 19.81 6.98 -4.21
N ILE A 366 20.30 8.19 -4.52
CA ILE A 366 21.46 8.77 -3.84
C ILE A 366 21.13 9.01 -2.36
N ALA A 367 19.94 9.53 -2.08
CA ALA A 367 19.45 9.80 -0.73
C ALA A 367 19.29 8.55 0.14
N THR A 368 18.86 7.42 -0.43
CA THR A 368 18.49 6.23 0.37
C THR A 368 19.41 5.03 0.23
N GLN A 369 19.98 4.78 -0.96
CA GLN A 369 20.72 3.55 -1.26
C GLN A 369 22.23 3.76 -1.35
N ALA A 370 22.72 4.99 -1.57
CA ALA A 370 24.13 5.28 -1.83
C ALA A 370 24.80 6.21 -0.78
N PRO A 371 24.79 5.87 0.52
CA PRO A 371 25.26 6.78 1.59
C PRO A 371 26.73 7.17 1.46
N LYS A 372 27.59 6.27 0.94
CA LYS A 372 29.00 6.59 0.67
C LYS A 372 29.16 7.63 -0.43
N TYR A 373 28.34 7.51 -1.48
CA TYR A 373 28.37 8.44 -2.61
C TYR A 373 27.78 9.78 -2.18
N ARG A 374 26.67 9.78 -1.43
CA ARG A 374 26.10 10.98 -0.81
C ARG A 374 27.09 11.72 0.09
N LYS A 375 27.83 11.01 0.95
CA LYS A 375 28.90 11.61 1.76
C LYS A 375 30.03 12.22 0.92
N LYS A 376 30.35 11.60 -0.23
CA LYS A 376 31.32 12.16 -1.17
C LYS A 376 30.80 13.46 -1.78
N LEU A 377 29.55 13.48 -2.23
CA LEU A 377 28.90 14.68 -2.78
C LEU A 377 28.81 15.80 -1.75
N LEU A 378 28.47 15.50 -0.49
CA LEU A 378 28.45 16.50 0.58
C LEU A 378 29.82 17.14 0.78
N LYS A 379 30.88 16.33 0.77
CA LYS A 379 32.26 16.84 0.81
C LYS A 379 32.57 17.72 -0.40
N GLU A 380 32.19 17.28 -1.61
CA GLU A 380 32.37 18.07 -2.82
C GLU A 380 31.66 19.44 -2.72
N ILE A 381 30.43 19.48 -2.17
CA ILE A 381 29.72 20.75 -1.91
C ILE A 381 30.46 21.64 -0.91
N THR A 382 30.96 21.08 0.20
CA THR A 382 31.74 21.85 1.18
C THR A 382 33.02 22.43 0.56
N ASP A 383 33.75 21.61 -0.19
CA ASP A 383 34.97 22.02 -0.89
C ASP A 383 34.66 23.14 -1.93
N TYR A 384 33.54 23.04 -2.65
CA TYR A 384 33.08 24.09 -3.56
C TYR A 384 32.71 25.38 -2.82
N PHE A 385 32.04 25.28 -1.67
CA PHE A 385 31.64 26.45 -0.91
C PHE A 385 32.85 27.24 -0.40
N GLU A 386 33.83 26.55 0.18
CA GLU A 386 35.10 27.18 0.60
C GLU A 386 35.81 27.85 -0.59
N ASN A 387 35.78 27.23 -1.77
CA ASN A 387 36.36 27.82 -2.96
C ASN A 387 35.60 29.07 -3.42
N ALA A 388 34.26 29.04 -3.43
CA ALA A 388 33.44 30.20 -3.76
C ALA A 388 33.71 31.37 -2.81
N GLU A 389 33.83 31.13 -1.50
CA GLU A 389 34.19 32.16 -0.53
C GLU A 389 35.57 32.78 -0.81
N ASN A 390 36.54 31.98 -1.25
CA ASN A 390 37.86 32.49 -1.60
C ASN A 390 37.82 33.39 -2.84
N HIS A 391 37.00 33.06 -3.84
CA HIS A 391 36.77 33.92 -4.99
C HIS A 391 36.05 35.22 -4.61
N ILE A 392 35.05 35.16 -3.73
CA ILE A 392 34.36 36.35 -3.19
C ILE A 392 35.36 37.28 -2.50
N LYS A 393 36.24 36.75 -1.64
CA LYS A 393 37.31 37.52 -0.96
C LYS A 393 38.29 38.19 -1.92
N ARG A 394 38.43 37.68 -3.15
CA ARG A 394 39.30 38.24 -4.20
C ARG A 394 38.56 39.19 -5.15
N GLY A 395 37.26 39.39 -4.97
CA GLY A 395 36.43 40.17 -5.90
C GLY A 395 36.09 39.44 -7.20
N GLU A 396 36.29 38.12 -7.27
CA GLU A 396 36.08 37.29 -8.46
C GLU A 396 34.62 36.76 -8.52
N TYR A 397 33.64 37.66 -8.49
CA TYR A 397 32.21 37.34 -8.27
C TYR A 397 31.61 36.40 -9.32
N ASP A 398 31.94 36.56 -10.61
CA ASP A 398 31.40 35.70 -11.67
C ASP A 398 31.86 34.24 -11.53
N GLN A 399 33.08 34.04 -11.03
CA GLN A 399 33.65 32.72 -10.76
C GLN A 399 33.00 32.10 -9.52
N ALA A 400 32.83 32.89 -8.45
CA ALA A 400 32.09 32.47 -7.27
C ALA A 400 30.65 32.05 -7.60
N ALA A 401 29.90 32.85 -8.36
CA ALA A 401 28.54 32.53 -8.79
C ALA A 401 28.48 31.21 -9.60
N THR A 402 29.45 30.97 -10.47
CA THR A 402 29.52 29.72 -11.26
C THR A 402 29.77 28.49 -10.38
N ILE A 403 30.58 28.64 -9.32
CA ILE A 403 30.81 27.57 -8.34
C ILE A 403 29.53 27.31 -7.53
N ILE A 404 28.84 28.37 -7.09
CA ILE A 404 27.55 28.26 -6.37
C ILE A 404 26.48 27.56 -7.24
N ASP A 405 26.36 27.89 -8.53
CA ASP A 405 25.46 27.19 -9.46
C ASP A 405 25.81 25.69 -9.58
N THR A 406 27.11 25.36 -9.55
CA THR A 406 27.58 23.97 -9.56
C THR A 406 27.16 23.26 -8.28
N MET A 407 27.31 23.90 -7.12
CA MET A 407 26.81 23.38 -5.84
C MET A 407 25.30 23.15 -5.87
N ALA A 408 24.52 24.07 -6.44
CA ALA A 408 23.07 23.92 -6.57
C ALA A 408 22.70 22.66 -7.37
N GLY A 409 23.44 22.38 -8.45
CA GLY A 409 23.32 21.14 -9.22
C GLY A 409 23.60 19.89 -8.39
N VAL A 410 24.68 19.88 -7.61
CA VAL A 410 25.05 18.75 -6.74
C VAL A 410 24.03 18.56 -5.61
N ALA A 411 23.56 19.64 -4.99
CA ALA A 411 22.52 19.61 -3.96
C ALA A 411 21.22 18.99 -4.49
N ARG A 412 20.80 19.38 -5.70
CA ARG A 412 19.65 18.78 -6.39
C ARG A 412 19.86 17.30 -6.70
N ASP A 413 21.05 16.92 -7.15
CA ASP A 413 21.43 15.51 -7.36
C ASP A 413 21.40 14.69 -6.06
N MET A 414 21.63 15.31 -4.90
CA MET A 414 21.48 14.69 -3.58
C MET A 414 20.03 14.61 -3.09
N GLY A 415 19.07 15.22 -3.78
CA GLY A 415 17.68 15.36 -3.35
C GLY A 415 17.41 16.54 -2.42
N GLU A 416 18.39 17.42 -2.19
CA GLU A 416 18.29 18.58 -1.29
C GLU A 416 17.82 19.82 -2.08
N ARG A 417 16.54 19.85 -2.44
CA ARG A 417 16.01 20.88 -3.35
C ARG A 417 15.94 22.28 -2.78
N GLN A 418 15.45 22.43 -1.56
CA GLN A 418 15.38 23.74 -0.91
C GLN A 418 16.78 24.35 -0.81
N PHE A 419 17.77 23.51 -0.52
CA PHE A 419 19.16 23.93 -0.52
C PHE A 419 19.65 24.30 -1.92
N GLY A 420 19.31 23.52 -2.94
CA GLY A 420 19.58 23.87 -4.34
C GLY A 420 18.94 25.19 -4.78
N GLU A 421 17.70 25.47 -4.39
CA GLU A 421 16.98 26.72 -4.70
C GLU A 421 17.59 27.93 -4.00
N LEU A 422 17.99 27.77 -2.73
CA LEU A 422 18.76 28.78 -2.00
C LEU A 422 20.05 29.11 -2.76
N LEU A 423 20.82 28.09 -3.15
CA LEU A 423 22.07 28.27 -3.88
C LEU A 423 21.87 28.94 -5.25
N ASP A 424 20.84 28.54 -6.02
CA ASP A 424 20.51 29.20 -7.29
C ASP A 424 20.18 30.70 -7.07
N GLY A 425 19.50 31.05 -5.97
CA GLY A 425 19.22 32.44 -5.57
C GLY A 425 20.50 33.22 -5.26
N VAL A 426 21.36 32.65 -4.42
CA VAL A 426 22.66 33.24 -4.05
C VAL A 426 23.53 33.46 -5.29
N GLY A 427 23.64 32.47 -6.18
CA GLY A 427 24.40 32.57 -7.43
C GLY A 427 23.89 33.68 -8.35
N LYS A 428 22.57 33.89 -8.39
CA LYS A 428 21.95 34.99 -9.12
C LYS A 428 22.28 36.36 -8.51
N PHE A 429 22.13 36.54 -7.19
CA PHE A 429 22.39 37.82 -6.53
C PHE A 429 23.86 38.24 -6.61
N ILE A 430 24.79 37.28 -6.51
CA ILE A 430 26.23 37.55 -6.72
C ILE A 430 26.50 38.13 -8.11
N ARG A 431 25.77 37.70 -9.16
CA ARG A 431 25.93 38.23 -10.52
C ARG A 431 25.33 39.61 -10.72
N GLU A 432 24.14 39.83 -10.15
CA GLU A 432 23.33 41.03 -10.40
C GLU A 432 23.82 42.22 -9.57
N ASP A 433 24.04 42.05 -8.27
CA ASP A 433 24.32 43.15 -7.33
C ASP A 433 25.76 43.16 -6.78
N LYS A 434 26.56 42.13 -7.08
CA LYS A 434 28.00 42.02 -6.80
C LYS A 434 28.38 42.51 -5.39
N GLU A 435 29.12 43.62 -5.29
CA GLU A 435 29.66 44.16 -4.05
C GLU A 435 28.58 44.44 -3.01
N ARG A 436 27.44 45.01 -3.42
CA ARG A 436 26.36 45.35 -2.49
C ARG A 436 25.79 44.11 -1.80
N TYR A 437 25.47 43.07 -2.58
CA TYR A 437 24.94 41.83 -2.03
C TYR A 437 25.94 41.13 -1.11
N ILE A 438 27.24 41.13 -1.48
CA ILE A 438 28.29 40.52 -0.67
C ILE A 438 28.44 41.19 0.71
N ASP A 439 28.27 42.51 0.78
CA ASP A 439 28.41 43.27 2.03
C ASP A 439 27.14 43.25 2.89
N GLU A 440 25.96 43.31 2.27
CA GLU A 440 24.68 43.46 2.98
C GLU A 440 24.02 42.12 3.31
N ASP A 441 23.86 41.22 2.32
CA ASP A 441 22.94 40.08 2.41
C ASP A 441 23.65 38.72 2.45
N PHE A 442 24.82 38.59 1.79
CA PHE A 442 25.57 37.33 1.73
C PHE A 442 25.95 36.76 3.10
N PRO A 443 26.27 37.54 4.16
CA PRO A 443 26.53 36.97 5.48
C PRO A 443 25.36 36.16 6.05
N GLU A 444 24.13 36.61 5.80
CA GLU A 444 22.92 35.92 6.24
C GLU A 444 22.71 34.63 5.43
N ASP A 445 22.78 34.71 4.10
CA ASP A 445 22.62 33.53 3.24
C ASP A 445 23.75 32.52 3.42
N ARG A 446 24.98 32.98 3.70
CA ARG A 446 26.11 32.15 4.10
C ARG A 446 25.78 31.37 5.38
N ALA A 447 25.20 32.01 6.39
CA ALA A 447 24.80 31.34 7.62
C ALA A 447 23.75 30.25 7.34
N LYS A 448 22.74 30.54 6.51
CA LYS A 448 21.73 29.56 6.07
C LYS A 448 22.36 28.38 5.32
N ILE A 449 23.31 28.63 4.42
CA ILE A 449 24.03 27.58 3.68
C ILE A 449 24.76 26.64 4.66
N ILE A 450 25.46 27.19 5.66
CA ILE A 450 26.17 26.39 6.67
C ILE A 450 25.18 25.58 7.49
N GLU A 451 24.09 26.19 7.95
CA GLU A 451 23.03 25.52 8.70
C GLU A 451 22.45 24.33 7.90
N PHE A 452 22.20 24.51 6.60
CA PHE A 452 21.75 23.43 5.72
C PHE A 452 22.78 22.29 5.62
N LEU A 453 24.07 22.61 5.44
CA LEU A 453 25.12 21.60 5.34
C LEU A 453 25.27 20.80 6.64
N GLU A 454 25.20 21.47 7.78
CA GLU A 454 25.22 20.83 9.10
C GLU A 454 23.99 19.93 9.31
N ALA A 455 22.80 20.42 8.97
CA ALA A 455 21.56 19.64 9.06
C ALA A 455 21.60 18.38 8.17
N ILE A 456 22.11 18.49 6.94
CA ILE A 456 22.29 17.34 6.03
C ILE A 456 23.29 16.33 6.64
N SER A 457 24.39 16.81 7.20
CA SER A 457 25.39 15.94 7.85
C SER A 457 24.80 15.18 9.03
N ILE A 458 24.07 15.87 9.92
CA ILE A 458 23.42 15.26 11.09
C ILE A 458 22.40 14.20 10.65
N LYS A 459 21.53 14.53 9.69
CA LYS A 459 20.52 13.61 9.14
C LYS A 459 21.14 12.34 8.56
N ASP A 460 22.27 12.46 7.85
CA ASP A 460 22.98 11.33 7.28
C ASP A 460 23.66 10.45 8.36
N GLU A 461 24.15 11.06 9.44
CA GLU A 461 24.70 10.34 10.60
C GLU A 461 23.63 9.57 11.37
N GLU A 462 22.47 10.18 11.61
CA GLU A 462 21.32 9.53 12.27
C GLU A 462 20.83 8.33 11.48
N LYS A 463 20.74 8.43 10.14
CA LYS A 463 20.35 7.31 9.26
C LYS A 463 21.40 6.19 9.23
N ALA A 464 22.67 6.49 9.47
CA ALA A 464 23.74 5.49 9.55
C ALA A 464 23.80 4.75 10.90
N ALA A 465 23.45 5.43 12.00
CA ALA A 465 23.50 4.93 13.38
C ALA A 465 22.70 3.63 13.72
N PRO A 466 21.50 3.35 13.16
CA PRO A 466 20.74 2.14 13.53
C PRO A 466 21.43 0.84 13.11
N ARG A 467 22.30 0.87 12.09
CA ARG A 467 23.07 -0.31 11.66
C ARG A 467 24.24 -0.62 12.60
N THR A 468 24.87 0.40 13.18
CA THR A 468 25.99 0.25 14.11
C THR A 468 25.54 -0.20 15.49
N ARG A 469 24.41 0.29 16.05
CA ARG A 469 23.90 -0.20 17.35
C ARG A 469 23.53 -1.69 17.34
N LYS A 470 22.92 -2.20 16.26
CA LYS A 470 22.64 -3.64 16.09
C LYS A 470 23.92 -4.47 15.92
N GLN A 471 24.91 -3.98 15.17
CA GLN A 471 26.18 -4.70 15.00
C GLN A 471 27.08 -4.64 16.23
N VAL A 472 27.03 -3.58 17.02
CA VAL A 472 27.74 -3.44 18.31
C VAL A 472 27.07 -4.33 19.36
N LYS A 473 25.73 -4.34 19.51
CA LYS A 473 25.04 -5.31 20.39
C LYS A 473 25.32 -6.76 19.99
N ILE A 474 25.29 -7.11 18.71
CA ILE A 474 25.62 -8.47 18.25
C ILE A 474 27.11 -8.81 18.49
N LYS A 475 28.03 -7.84 18.40
CA LYS A 475 29.46 -8.06 18.71
C LYS A 475 29.72 -8.13 20.22
N GLU A 476 28.99 -7.37 21.04
CA GLU A 476 29.08 -7.39 22.50
C GLU A 476 28.41 -8.64 23.08
N GLU A 477 27.28 -9.09 22.55
CA GLU A 477 26.64 -10.37 22.93
C GLU A 477 27.46 -11.58 22.46
N LYS A 478 28.13 -11.50 21.30
CA LYS A 478 29.11 -12.52 20.87
C LYS A 478 30.38 -12.49 21.72
N LYS A 479 30.85 -11.33 22.18
CA LYS A 479 31.96 -11.26 23.14
C LYS A 479 31.53 -11.76 24.52
N ALA A 480 30.33 -11.44 25.00
CA ALA A 480 29.80 -11.93 26.26
C ALA A 480 29.60 -13.45 26.27
N LYS A 481 29.08 -14.05 25.18
CA LYS A 481 28.97 -15.51 25.03
C LYS A 481 30.32 -16.23 24.88
N VAL A 482 31.37 -15.54 24.42
CA VAL A 482 32.74 -16.08 24.36
C VAL A 482 33.43 -15.98 25.73
N TYR A 483 33.09 -14.99 26.57
CA TYR A 483 33.65 -14.85 27.92
C TYR A 483 32.87 -15.60 29.02
N SER A 484 31.60 -15.98 28.80
CA SER A 484 30.82 -16.77 29.78
C SER A 484 30.93 -18.29 29.60
N GLY A 485 31.64 -18.77 28.58
CA GLY A 485 31.84 -20.21 28.31
C GLY A 485 33.17 -20.79 28.79
N ALA A 486 34.06 -19.97 29.37
CA ALA A 486 35.39 -20.37 29.81
C ALA A 486 35.51 -20.42 31.34
N SER A 487 34.60 -21.16 31.99
CA SER A 487 34.73 -21.53 33.40
C SER A 487 34.26 -22.96 33.62
N SER A 488 34.86 -23.88 32.89
CA SER A 488 34.98 -25.30 33.24
C SER A 488 35.51 -26.04 32.02
N ILE A 489 36.77 -26.49 32.07
CA ILE A 489 37.32 -27.70 31.45
C ILE A 489 38.84 -27.53 31.38
N GLY A 490 39.53 -28.44 32.06
CA GLY A 490 40.97 -28.44 32.23
C GLY A 490 41.76 -28.68 30.96
N LYS A 491 43.06 -28.37 31.07
CA LYS A 491 44.15 -28.53 30.12
C LYS A 491 43.96 -29.73 29.19
N MET A 492 43.84 -29.48 27.88
CA MET A 492 44.05 -30.47 26.82
C MET A 492 45.00 -29.92 25.75
N ASP A 493 45.92 -30.78 25.31
CA ASP A 493 47.02 -30.50 24.40
C ASP A 493 46.58 -30.01 23.00
N GLY A 494 47.29 -29.00 22.51
CA GLY A 494 47.00 -28.24 21.28
C GLY A 494 47.05 -29.02 19.96
N LYS A 495 47.41 -30.31 19.95
CA LYS A 495 47.45 -31.12 18.72
C LYS A 495 46.10 -31.76 18.34
N LYS A 496 45.15 -31.91 19.27
CA LYS A 496 43.82 -32.49 18.97
C LYS A 496 42.81 -31.49 18.40
N ALA A 497 42.98 -30.19 18.67
CA ALA A 497 42.06 -29.15 18.21
C ALA A 497 42.18 -28.87 16.70
N GLU A 498 43.37 -29.02 16.11
CA GLU A 498 43.59 -28.78 14.67
C GLU A 498 43.03 -29.90 13.78
N GLU A 499 43.04 -31.15 14.26
CA GLU A 499 42.46 -32.29 13.54
C GLU A 499 40.92 -32.24 13.45
N GLU A 500 40.26 -31.71 14.48
CA GLU A 500 38.81 -31.61 14.54
C GLU A 500 38.25 -30.49 13.62
N ILE A 501 39.03 -29.42 13.43
CA ILE A 501 38.70 -28.32 12.50
C ILE A 501 38.87 -28.77 11.04
N LYS A 502 39.84 -29.65 10.75
CA LYS A 502 40.07 -30.20 9.40
C LYS A 502 38.95 -31.16 8.99
N LYS A 503 38.48 -32.04 9.89
CA LYS A 503 37.34 -32.94 9.65
C LYS A 503 36.00 -32.22 9.43
N ARG A 504 35.81 -31.02 10.00
CA ARG A 504 34.58 -30.22 9.79
C ARG A 504 34.55 -29.48 8.46
N LYS A 505 35.69 -29.25 7.80
CA LYS A 505 35.74 -28.60 6.48
C LYS A 505 35.50 -29.56 5.32
N GLU A 506 35.83 -30.85 5.46
CA GLU A 506 35.63 -31.86 4.41
C GLU A 506 34.18 -32.36 4.30
N LYS A 507 33.34 -32.16 5.33
CA LYS A 507 31.94 -32.61 5.33
C LYS A 507 30.95 -31.65 4.64
N LYS A 508 31.42 -30.56 4.02
CA LYS A 508 30.57 -29.52 3.38
C LYS A 508 30.61 -29.51 1.84
N LEU A 509 31.30 -30.45 1.21
CA LEU A 509 31.28 -30.64 -0.25
C LEU A 509 30.71 -32.03 -0.55
N GLY A 510 29.41 -32.12 -0.83
CA GLY A 510 28.80 -33.39 -1.20
C GLY A 510 27.28 -33.41 -1.14
N ILE A 511 26.61 -32.43 -1.75
CA ILE A 511 25.18 -32.54 -2.10
C ILE A 511 24.97 -31.77 -3.39
N ASP A 512 25.20 -32.42 -4.52
CA ASP A 512 24.64 -32.04 -5.83
C ASP A 512 24.73 -33.27 -6.73
N GLN A 513 23.60 -33.98 -6.88
CA GLN A 513 23.23 -34.83 -8.03
C GLN A 513 21.98 -35.63 -7.63
N TYR A 514 20.87 -35.46 -8.37
CA TYR A 514 19.94 -36.51 -8.83
C TYR A 514 18.71 -35.85 -9.47
N VAL A 515 18.61 -35.95 -10.81
CA VAL A 515 17.34 -35.86 -11.55
C VAL A 515 17.38 -36.95 -12.61
N GLU A 516 16.53 -37.96 -12.47
CA GLU A 516 16.26 -38.93 -13.52
C GLU A 516 14.76 -39.10 -13.78
N LYS A 517 14.51 -39.58 -15.00
CA LYS A 517 13.29 -39.51 -15.80
C LYS A 517 12.14 -40.36 -15.25
N ALA A 518 10.92 -39.94 -15.56
CA ALA A 518 9.78 -40.85 -15.68
C ALA A 518 8.95 -40.50 -16.92
N GLU A 519 8.88 -41.45 -17.85
CA GLU A 519 7.90 -41.51 -18.94
C GLU A 519 6.61 -42.12 -18.39
N ASP A 520 5.44 -41.66 -18.88
CA ASP A 520 4.21 -42.44 -18.73
C ASP A 520 3.24 -42.25 -19.89
N LYS A 521 2.64 -43.38 -20.31
CA LYS A 521 1.78 -43.57 -21.48
C LYS A 521 0.34 -43.18 -21.14
N ARG A 522 -0.43 -42.70 -22.15
CA ARG A 522 -1.90 -42.58 -22.03
C ARG A 522 -2.65 -43.15 -23.25
N PRO A 523 -3.84 -43.73 -23.03
CA PRO A 523 -4.65 -44.37 -24.07
C PRO A 523 -5.70 -43.43 -24.71
N GLU A 524 -6.36 -43.97 -25.74
CA GLU A 524 -7.20 -43.32 -26.76
C GLU A 524 -8.57 -42.73 -26.31
N LYS A 525 -9.05 -41.72 -27.05
CA LYS A 525 -10.35 -41.02 -26.91
C LYS A 525 -11.46 -41.66 -27.78
N PRO A 526 -12.74 -41.60 -27.38
CA PRO A 526 -13.89 -41.70 -28.28
C PRO A 526 -14.47 -40.33 -28.69
N LYS A 527 -15.04 -40.25 -29.90
CA LYS A 527 -15.61 -39.07 -30.60
C LYS A 527 -17.09 -38.85 -30.27
N ILE A 528 -17.57 -37.62 -29.97
CA ILE A 528 -18.98 -37.17 -30.18
C ILE A 528 -19.06 -35.65 -30.52
N LYS A 529 -20.16 -35.31 -31.21
CA LYS A 529 -20.59 -34.19 -32.08
C LYS A 529 -20.79 -32.79 -31.44
N ALA A 530 -20.78 -31.78 -32.33
CA ALA A 530 -20.89 -30.33 -32.11
C ALA A 530 -22.29 -29.79 -31.71
N PRO A 531 -22.37 -28.65 -30.99
CA PRO A 531 -23.61 -27.89 -30.81
C PRO A 531 -23.65 -26.51 -31.52
N PRO A 532 -24.85 -25.88 -31.65
CA PRO A 532 -25.10 -24.71 -32.49
C PRO A 532 -25.07 -23.35 -31.76
N LYS A 533 -25.17 -22.28 -32.56
CA LYS A 533 -24.97 -20.84 -32.25
C LYS A 533 -25.97 -20.22 -31.25
N GLU A 534 -25.46 -19.32 -30.39
CA GLU A 534 -26.21 -18.43 -29.48
C GLU A 534 -26.73 -17.14 -30.17
N PRO A 535 -27.88 -16.58 -29.73
CA PRO A 535 -28.28 -15.20 -29.99
C PRO A 535 -28.05 -14.26 -28.78
N LYS A 536 -27.89 -12.97 -29.08
CA LYS A 536 -27.57 -11.85 -28.16
C LYS A 536 -28.81 -11.38 -27.38
N ALA A 537 -28.63 -10.95 -26.13
CA ALA A 537 -29.66 -10.29 -25.32
C ALA A 537 -29.22 -8.87 -24.88
N SER A 538 -30.18 -7.95 -24.95
CA SER A 538 -30.16 -6.55 -24.49
C SER A 538 -30.81 -6.42 -23.10
N THR A 539 -30.34 -5.49 -22.26
CA THR A 539 -30.87 -5.25 -20.90
C THR A 539 -31.49 -3.86 -20.76
N SER A 540 -32.66 -3.80 -20.13
CA SER A 540 -33.34 -2.61 -19.58
C SER A 540 -33.52 -2.78 -18.06
N PHE A 541 -33.43 -1.68 -17.30
CA PHE A 541 -33.47 -1.66 -15.82
C PHE A 541 -34.91 -1.75 -15.25
N ALA A 542 -35.09 -2.45 -14.12
CA ALA A 542 -36.36 -2.60 -13.40
C ALA A 542 -36.19 -2.34 -11.87
N ALA A 543 -37.29 -1.89 -11.23
CA ALA A 543 -37.39 -1.49 -9.82
C ALA A 543 -37.20 -2.65 -8.81
N LYS A 544 -36.88 -2.31 -7.54
CA LYS A 544 -36.65 -3.28 -6.44
C LYS A 544 -37.87 -4.20 -6.24
N PRO A 545 -37.72 -5.53 -6.34
CA PRO A 545 -38.83 -6.48 -6.16
C PRO A 545 -39.23 -6.62 -4.68
N GLU A 546 -40.53 -6.80 -4.43
CA GLU A 546 -41.07 -7.16 -3.10
C GLU A 546 -40.45 -8.47 -2.58
N VAL A 547 -40.24 -8.54 -1.27
CA VAL A 547 -39.47 -9.63 -0.60
C VAL A 547 -40.03 -11.03 -0.86
N ASP A 548 -41.35 -11.16 -1.05
CA ASP A 548 -41.98 -12.46 -1.34
C ASP A 548 -41.81 -12.92 -2.79
N ASP A 549 -41.66 -12.00 -3.74
CA ASP A 549 -41.36 -12.36 -5.14
C ASP A 549 -39.95 -12.94 -5.26
N ALA A 550 -38.98 -12.36 -4.55
CA ALA A 550 -37.58 -12.78 -4.62
C ALA A 550 -37.33 -14.24 -4.17
N LYS A 551 -38.09 -14.74 -3.18
CA LYS A 551 -38.02 -16.16 -2.76
C LYS A 551 -38.48 -17.11 -3.87
N SER A 552 -39.54 -16.72 -4.61
CA SER A 552 -40.08 -17.51 -5.71
C SER A 552 -39.09 -17.57 -6.88
N GLN A 553 -38.45 -16.43 -7.19
CA GLN A 553 -37.42 -16.30 -8.22
C GLN A 553 -36.18 -17.14 -7.89
N ILE A 554 -35.69 -17.12 -6.64
CA ILE A 554 -34.57 -17.95 -6.20
C ILE A 554 -34.86 -19.44 -6.42
N LYS A 555 -36.05 -19.92 -6.03
CA LYS A 555 -36.44 -21.33 -6.19
C LYS A 555 -36.51 -21.73 -7.68
N SER A 556 -37.01 -20.84 -8.53
CA SER A 556 -37.04 -21.01 -9.99
C SER A 556 -35.63 -21.09 -10.59
N LEU A 557 -34.75 -20.16 -10.24
CA LEU A 557 -33.35 -20.12 -10.70
C LEU A 557 -32.58 -21.37 -10.23
N GLN A 558 -32.74 -21.81 -8.98
CA GLN A 558 -32.13 -23.03 -8.48
C GLN A 558 -32.59 -24.28 -9.26
N LYS A 559 -33.86 -24.36 -9.67
CA LYS A 559 -34.37 -25.45 -10.52
C LYS A 559 -33.72 -25.41 -11.91
N LYS A 560 -33.58 -24.23 -12.52
CA LYS A 560 -32.88 -24.06 -13.80
C LYS A 560 -31.40 -24.43 -13.72
N ILE A 561 -30.72 -24.04 -12.65
CA ILE A 561 -29.31 -24.42 -12.39
C ILE A 561 -29.15 -25.94 -12.30
N LYS A 562 -30.06 -26.63 -11.60
CA LYS A 562 -30.06 -28.10 -11.53
C LYS A 562 -30.23 -28.74 -12.92
N GLN A 563 -31.11 -28.19 -13.75
CA GLN A 563 -31.32 -28.66 -15.12
C GLN A 563 -30.09 -28.41 -16.01
N ALA A 564 -29.53 -27.19 -15.99
CA ALA A 564 -28.31 -26.87 -16.74
C ALA A 564 -27.11 -27.75 -16.34
N ASN A 565 -26.99 -28.09 -15.05
CA ASN A 565 -25.97 -29.03 -14.57
C ASN A 565 -26.20 -30.46 -15.10
N LYS A 566 -27.46 -30.92 -15.15
CA LYS A 566 -27.83 -32.23 -15.73
C LYS A 566 -27.49 -32.30 -17.22
N ASP A 567 -27.69 -31.21 -17.94
CA ASP A 567 -27.40 -31.08 -19.37
C ASP A 567 -25.92 -30.78 -19.65
N LYS A 568 -25.09 -30.66 -18.60
CA LYS A 568 -23.66 -30.27 -18.67
C LYS A 568 -23.43 -28.93 -19.40
N ASN A 569 -24.42 -28.05 -19.44
CA ASN A 569 -24.31 -26.72 -20.05
C ASN A 569 -23.70 -25.74 -19.05
N LEU A 570 -22.36 -25.71 -19.01
CA LEU A 570 -21.61 -24.88 -18.06
C LEU A 570 -21.80 -23.38 -18.29
N THR A 571 -21.96 -22.95 -19.55
CA THR A 571 -22.19 -21.54 -19.90
C THR A 571 -23.51 -21.04 -19.31
N GLU A 572 -24.59 -21.80 -19.52
CA GLU A 572 -25.90 -21.46 -18.97
C GLU A 572 -25.91 -21.53 -17.44
N MET A 573 -25.19 -22.49 -16.85
CA MET A 573 -25.07 -22.58 -15.41
C MET A 573 -24.33 -21.37 -14.80
N ALA A 574 -23.26 -20.88 -15.42
CA ALA A 574 -22.57 -19.66 -14.98
C ALA A 574 -23.49 -18.43 -15.08
N ARG A 575 -24.26 -18.32 -16.17
CA ARG A 575 -25.23 -17.24 -16.38
C ARG A 575 -26.28 -17.20 -15.27
N LEU A 576 -26.92 -18.35 -15.00
CA LEU A 576 -27.94 -18.49 -13.96
C LEU A 576 -27.40 -18.26 -12.54
N LEU A 577 -26.15 -18.63 -12.26
CA LEU A 577 -25.50 -18.32 -10.98
C LEU A 577 -25.27 -16.81 -10.80
N GLY A 578 -25.00 -16.08 -11.88
CA GLY A 578 -24.90 -14.62 -11.87
C GLY A 578 -26.24 -13.95 -11.57
N GLU A 579 -27.32 -14.40 -12.22
CA GLU A 579 -28.69 -13.94 -11.90
C GLU A 579 -29.05 -14.21 -10.44
N LEU A 580 -28.72 -15.41 -9.95
CA LEU A 580 -29.00 -15.78 -8.56
C LEU A 580 -28.22 -14.92 -7.56
N ALA A 581 -26.97 -14.54 -7.89
CA ALA A 581 -26.20 -13.62 -7.07
C ALA A 581 -26.85 -12.22 -7.01
N GLN A 582 -27.33 -11.70 -8.14
CA GLN A 582 -28.01 -10.39 -8.19
C GLN A 582 -29.30 -10.39 -7.38
N VAL A 583 -30.08 -11.49 -7.40
CA VAL A 583 -31.32 -11.59 -6.62
C VAL A 583 -31.02 -11.63 -5.11
N GLU A 584 -29.96 -12.31 -4.66
CA GLU A 584 -29.58 -12.30 -3.23
C GLU A 584 -29.01 -10.95 -2.77
N GLU A 585 -28.26 -10.26 -3.62
CA GLU A 585 -27.75 -8.90 -3.37
C GLU A 585 -28.90 -7.90 -3.25
N ALA A 586 -29.91 -7.97 -4.13
CA ALA A 586 -31.11 -7.14 -4.04
C ALA A 586 -31.91 -7.36 -2.74
N ARG A 587 -31.75 -8.53 -2.09
CA ARG A 587 -32.35 -8.86 -0.79
C ARG A 587 -31.48 -8.46 0.41
N GLY A 588 -30.31 -7.88 0.19
CA GLY A 588 -29.34 -7.56 1.26
C GLY A 588 -28.63 -8.78 1.84
N ASN A 589 -28.54 -9.89 1.10
CA ASN A 589 -27.86 -11.11 1.52
C ASN A 589 -26.50 -11.27 0.82
N ASP A 590 -25.57 -10.36 1.15
CA ASP A 590 -24.28 -10.23 0.46
C ASP A 590 -23.43 -11.50 0.55
N LYS A 591 -23.47 -12.21 1.68
CA LYS A 591 -22.75 -13.49 1.87
C LYS A 591 -23.20 -14.56 0.88
N ALA A 592 -24.51 -14.67 0.62
CA ALA A 592 -25.02 -15.62 -0.35
C ALA A 592 -24.68 -15.16 -1.79
N ALA A 593 -24.81 -13.87 -2.08
CA ALA A 593 -24.46 -13.30 -3.37
C ALA A 593 -22.98 -13.57 -3.73
N GLU A 594 -22.06 -13.35 -2.79
CA GLU A 594 -20.64 -13.62 -2.95
C GLU A 594 -20.35 -15.13 -3.14
N SER A 595 -21.06 -16.00 -2.40
CA SER A 595 -20.96 -17.45 -2.60
C SER A 595 -21.37 -17.87 -4.01
N TYR A 596 -22.43 -17.28 -4.56
CA TYR A 596 -22.89 -17.55 -5.92
C TYR A 596 -21.95 -16.97 -6.99
N ARG A 597 -21.40 -15.77 -6.80
CA ARG A 597 -20.35 -15.19 -7.67
C ARG A 597 -19.10 -16.07 -7.71
N THR A 598 -18.66 -16.58 -6.56
CA THR A 598 -17.53 -17.51 -6.49
C THR A 598 -17.81 -18.81 -7.27
N LYS A 599 -19.02 -19.36 -7.14
CA LYS A 599 -19.44 -20.54 -7.92
C LYS A 599 -19.52 -20.22 -9.41
N GLN A 600 -20.09 -19.09 -9.79
CA GLN A 600 -20.17 -18.62 -11.17
C GLN A 600 -18.78 -18.55 -11.80
N GLN A 601 -17.81 -17.93 -11.12
CA GLN A 601 -16.44 -17.81 -11.61
C GLN A 601 -15.80 -19.17 -11.87
N LYS A 602 -15.90 -20.11 -10.91
CA LYS A 602 -15.35 -21.47 -11.06
C LYS A 602 -15.98 -22.24 -12.23
N ILE A 603 -17.29 -22.07 -12.45
CA ILE A 603 -17.99 -22.71 -13.58
C ILE A 603 -17.59 -22.06 -14.91
N ALA A 604 -17.46 -20.74 -14.96
CA ALA A 604 -17.02 -20.01 -16.14
C ALA A 604 -15.58 -20.40 -16.54
N GLU A 605 -14.67 -20.52 -15.56
CA GLU A 605 -13.31 -21.02 -15.78
C GLU A 605 -13.31 -22.44 -16.36
N LYS A 606 -14.16 -23.33 -15.82
CA LYS A 606 -14.29 -24.69 -16.35
C LYS A 606 -14.85 -24.72 -17.78
N ALA A 607 -15.83 -23.88 -18.09
CA ALA A 607 -16.40 -23.75 -19.43
C ALA A 607 -15.34 -23.28 -20.45
N LEU A 608 -14.56 -22.27 -20.08
CA LEU A 608 -13.46 -21.75 -20.89
C LEU A 608 -12.36 -22.80 -21.13
N LEU A 609 -12.00 -23.57 -20.10
CA LEU A 609 -11.04 -24.68 -20.25
C LEU A 609 -11.54 -25.73 -21.25
N MET A 610 -12.81 -26.13 -21.14
CA MET A 610 -13.42 -27.08 -22.09
C MET A 610 -13.42 -26.53 -23.52
N MET A 611 -13.82 -25.27 -23.71
CA MET A 611 -13.84 -24.64 -25.02
C MET A 611 -12.44 -24.51 -25.63
N ARG A 612 -11.42 -24.21 -24.82
CA ARG A 612 -10.02 -24.19 -25.26
C ARG A 612 -9.57 -25.57 -25.75
N ASP A 613 -9.90 -26.62 -25.00
CA ASP A 613 -9.53 -27.99 -25.32
C ASP A 613 -10.22 -28.46 -26.62
N GLU A 614 -11.49 -28.10 -26.82
CA GLU A 614 -12.22 -28.32 -28.07
C GLU A 614 -11.54 -27.62 -29.25
N PHE A 615 -11.16 -26.34 -29.11
CA PHE A 615 -10.44 -25.64 -30.17
C PHE A 615 -9.03 -26.21 -30.42
N GLU A 616 -8.34 -26.73 -29.41
CA GLU A 616 -7.06 -27.40 -29.60
C GLU A 616 -7.25 -28.72 -30.38
N ASP A 617 -8.28 -29.51 -30.06
CA ASP A 617 -8.63 -30.71 -30.80
C ASP A 617 -9.00 -30.39 -32.27
N GLU A 618 -9.80 -29.35 -32.51
CA GLU A 618 -10.15 -28.88 -33.86
C GLU A 618 -8.94 -28.35 -34.64
N ALA A 619 -8.01 -27.65 -33.97
CA ALA A 619 -6.76 -27.20 -34.56
C ALA A 619 -5.89 -28.40 -34.99
N ASN A 620 -5.80 -29.41 -34.14
CA ASN A 620 -5.05 -30.63 -34.40
C ASN A 620 -5.67 -31.45 -35.54
N GLN A 621 -6.99 -31.53 -35.62
CA GLN A 621 -7.67 -32.17 -36.74
C GLN A 621 -7.44 -31.40 -38.05
N ALA A 622 -7.53 -30.08 -38.03
CA ALA A 622 -7.23 -29.25 -39.21
C ALA A 622 -5.78 -29.41 -39.70
N ILE A 623 -4.82 -29.63 -38.79
CA ILE A 623 -3.43 -29.97 -39.16
C ILE A 623 -3.37 -31.32 -39.89
N LYS A 624 -4.09 -32.34 -39.42
CA LYS A 624 -4.14 -33.67 -40.08
C LYS A 624 -4.73 -33.55 -41.49
N ASP A 625 -5.72 -32.69 -41.66
CA ASP A 625 -6.37 -32.40 -42.94
C ASP A 625 -5.54 -31.44 -43.82
N LYS A 626 -4.30 -31.09 -43.41
CA LYS A 626 -3.39 -30.13 -44.06
C LYS A 626 -3.97 -28.71 -44.25
N ASN A 627 -5.01 -28.35 -43.50
CA ASN A 627 -5.61 -27.01 -43.51
C ASN A 627 -4.97 -26.10 -42.45
N PHE A 628 -3.75 -25.63 -42.73
CA PHE A 628 -2.96 -24.85 -41.78
C PHE A 628 -3.54 -23.45 -41.48
N ALA A 629 -4.28 -22.86 -42.42
CA ALA A 629 -4.97 -21.59 -42.20
C ALA A 629 -6.06 -21.72 -41.12
N LYS A 630 -6.89 -22.77 -41.21
CA LYS A 630 -7.93 -23.06 -40.22
C LYS A 630 -7.32 -23.42 -38.85
N ALA A 631 -6.26 -24.22 -38.83
CA ALA A 631 -5.53 -24.52 -37.60
C ALA A 631 -4.98 -23.26 -36.91
N ALA A 632 -4.44 -22.31 -37.68
CA ALA A 632 -3.95 -21.04 -37.15
C ALA A 632 -5.06 -20.18 -36.52
N GLN A 633 -6.28 -20.22 -37.07
CA GLN A 633 -7.44 -19.53 -36.49
C GLN A 633 -7.83 -20.15 -35.14
N PHE A 634 -7.89 -21.48 -35.04
CA PHE A 634 -8.22 -22.16 -33.79
C PHE A 634 -7.18 -21.92 -32.70
N TYR A 635 -5.88 -22.01 -33.02
CA TYR A 635 -4.83 -21.66 -32.04
C TYR A 635 -4.88 -20.20 -31.59
N SER A 636 -5.36 -19.29 -32.45
CA SER A 636 -5.63 -17.90 -32.05
C SER A 636 -6.70 -17.83 -30.96
N LYS A 637 -7.76 -18.64 -31.08
CA LYS A 637 -8.84 -18.72 -30.07
C LYS A 637 -8.32 -19.35 -28.77
N CYS A 638 -7.57 -20.45 -28.84
CA CYS A 638 -6.93 -21.06 -27.66
C CYS A 638 -6.05 -20.04 -26.91
N LYS A 639 -5.23 -19.27 -27.65
CA LYS A 639 -4.39 -18.20 -27.07
C LYS A 639 -5.23 -17.15 -26.35
N SER A 640 -6.33 -16.71 -26.96
CA SER A 640 -7.25 -15.72 -26.36
C SER A 640 -7.86 -16.23 -25.06
N ILE A 641 -8.33 -17.48 -25.05
CA ILE A 641 -8.93 -18.12 -23.87
C ILE A 641 -7.89 -18.29 -22.76
N SER A 642 -6.67 -18.78 -23.07
CA SER A 642 -5.59 -18.89 -22.07
C SER A 642 -5.19 -17.54 -21.49
N ASN A 643 -5.17 -16.47 -22.28
CA ASN A 643 -4.94 -15.12 -21.74
C ASN A 643 -6.05 -14.67 -20.78
N GLN A 644 -7.31 -15.00 -21.07
CA GLN A 644 -8.43 -14.69 -20.20
C GLN A 644 -8.38 -15.49 -18.89
N LEU A 645 -8.11 -16.79 -18.96
CA LEU A 645 -7.95 -17.65 -17.79
C LEU A 645 -6.74 -17.24 -16.92
N PHE A 646 -5.65 -16.78 -17.55
CA PHE A 646 -4.52 -16.22 -16.82
C PHE A 646 -4.90 -14.95 -16.06
N LYS A 647 -5.65 -14.04 -16.69
CA LYS A 647 -6.21 -12.85 -16.01
C LYS A 647 -7.13 -13.22 -14.84
N ASN A 648 -7.80 -14.35 -14.91
CA ASN A 648 -8.64 -14.89 -13.83
C ASN A 648 -7.83 -15.66 -12.75
N GLY A 649 -6.49 -15.69 -12.82
CA GLY A 649 -5.62 -16.25 -11.79
C GLY A 649 -5.09 -17.67 -12.05
N ILE A 650 -5.42 -18.30 -13.18
CA ILE A 650 -4.90 -19.64 -13.52
C ILE A 650 -3.50 -19.52 -14.15
N LEU A 651 -2.46 -19.47 -13.32
CA LEU A 651 -1.08 -19.14 -13.72
C LEU A 651 -0.51 -20.04 -14.85
N LYS A 652 -0.85 -21.33 -14.87
CA LYS A 652 -0.40 -22.28 -15.91
C LYS A 652 -0.83 -21.85 -17.32
N GLU A 653 -1.89 -21.03 -17.43
CA GLU A 653 -2.37 -20.54 -18.72
C GLU A 653 -1.47 -19.49 -19.36
N ALA A 654 -0.56 -18.85 -18.62
CA ALA A 654 0.45 -17.97 -19.20
C ALA A 654 1.40 -18.74 -20.13
N GLU A 655 1.79 -19.96 -19.73
CA GLU A 655 2.64 -20.83 -20.55
C GLU A 655 1.87 -21.39 -21.74
N ASN A 656 0.60 -21.76 -21.55
CA ASN A 656 -0.28 -22.21 -22.63
C ASN A 656 -0.51 -21.11 -23.66
N ALA A 657 -0.72 -19.86 -23.25
CA ALA A 657 -0.84 -18.73 -24.18
C ALA A 657 0.42 -18.56 -25.05
N LYS A 658 1.62 -18.73 -24.46
CA LYS A 658 2.90 -18.72 -25.20
C LYS A 658 3.00 -19.93 -26.15
N LYS A 659 2.60 -21.13 -25.70
CA LYS A 659 2.54 -22.36 -26.52
C LYS A 659 1.65 -22.14 -27.74
N TYR A 660 0.42 -21.68 -27.56
CA TYR A 660 -0.52 -21.48 -28.67
C TYR A 660 -0.09 -20.35 -29.61
N ALA A 661 0.57 -19.30 -29.11
CA ALA A 661 1.17 -18.27 -29.97
C ALA A 661 2.24 -18.84 -30.90
N LYS A 662 3.12 -19.73 -30.39
CA LYS A 662 4.13 -20.42 -31.21
C LYS A 662 3.49 -21.35 -32.24
N LEU A 663 2.47 -22.13 -31.85
CA LEU A 663 1.76 -23.03 -32.74
C LEU A 663 1.00 -22.28 -33.85
N GLN A 664 0.35 -21.17 -33.49
CA GLN A 664 -0.28 -20.27 -34.44
C GLN A 664 0.71 -19.75 -35.49
N LEU A 665 1.87 -19.25 -35.07
CA LEU A 665 2.90 -18.74 -35.98
C LEU A 665 3.43 -19.84 -36.90
N LYS A 666 3.65 -21.05 -36.37
CA LYS A 666 4.09 -22.21 -37.14
C LYS A 666 3.06 -22.61 -38.22
N CYS A 667 1.77 -22.56 -37.91
CA CYS A 667 0.71 -22.83 -38.88
C CYS A 667 0.61 -21.74 -39.94
N LYS A 668 0.73 -20.45 -39.57
CA LYS A 668 0.75 -19.34 -40.55
C LYS A 668 1.90 -19.48 -41.56
N LYS A 669 3.09 -19.86 -41.11
CA LYS A 669 4.25 -20.11 -41.99
C LYS A 669 4.12 -21.31 -42.93
N LYS A 670 3.20 -22.24 -42.66
CA LYS A 670 2.91 -23.38 -43.55
C LYS A 670 1.73 -23.12 -44.48
N ALA A 671 0.97 -22.06 -44.23
CA ALA A 671 -0.22 -21.70 -44.99
C ALA A 671 0.09 -20.70 -46.12
N GLY A 672 1.11 -19.86 -45.94
CA GLY A 672 1.76 -19.11 -47.02
C GLY A 672 2.95 -19.89 -47.52
#